data_AF-A0A9E1AW55-F1
#
_entry.id   AF-A0A9E1AW55-F1
#
_cell.length_a   1.000
_cell.length_b   1.000
_cell.length_c   1.000
_cell.angle_alpha   90.00
_cell.angle_beta   90.00
_cell.angle_gamma   90.00
#
_symmetry.space_group_name_H-M   'P 1'
#
loop_
_entity.id
_entity.type
_entity.pdbx_description
1 polymer ?
#
loop_
_entity_poly.entity_id
_entity_poly.type
_entity_poly.pdbx_seq_one_letter_code
_entity_poly.pdbx_strand_id
1 'polypeptide(L)'
;MKIENNTGKTGLLKLYIDENGSKIFVRGSKDYGCFTLKNLAEFIFQIDCNGASFTVSEQNCAGQSAQRENKIYKTYHHSFFEVEVVYAAEDDVFRKRMRFTAKKALRIRYAKTELCKCDAPLRRGGEGQPILINEMAFMGIEFPASVNRITNDTILLEQSPFIDLAEGETYEFYPIVYGIGSSKSIEADFIDYIRKNRVTTKKGLKIYGDWAAHDELSDSEPLDEAMALRLLRSLNNAKEKYNVSFDTYLMDAFWYEEKQPYTAFKKNTWPNGIQPFLVSLEKSGMDLGLWFDVNMEKLELNGYTKRQEGDYKLCLADPKVSDALFDGIEQQMRECRLTSIKLDFAYFECENKEHTYHSALKTESKEPAVRNFLHGIERLKKINPNLLILAYNGFTTDLKYLAYVDEKLCKYTVSPWWLFYLNYIYCGDPRPSEVPTRNLSNSIIYYTDAMIAQFAKSLIPFEGIDDHGTMIGKTGTIYNLKTEGFYDSWIMNISRGGQKLHLYGETDYLTEQHWKFIRDSREMFDFTCRPDNITTQILGVPNMERPYGYSNSNGYEGYITLVNCCNMEKIVSVSLEEWKFADNLEWEKIYAGDQMISGEKTIFAKSCTAVLPANSVTVYRWKYRMTEKQWEGVSLLCSGFEEKMTIPADTDSVTFCFYRENGLPLRTHKGIPDGFEVQFQNATAELICKEFIWSGISWAKYQVTPDSTDEIFILLKNRTEINVTVKWQVGLKGVSKNLEKSI
;
A
#
# COMPACT_ATOMS: atom_id res chain seq x y z
N MET A 1 -20.95 -15.17 25.02
CA MET A 1 -20.76 -13.70 25.00
C MET A 1 -20.75 -13.22 23.56
N LYS A 2 -21.11 -11.96 23.29
CA LYS A 2 -21.33 -11.45 21.92
C LYS A 2 -20.80 -10.03 21.75
N ILE A 3 -20.11 -9.79 20.64
CA ILE A 3 -19.68 -8.46 20.18
C ILE A 3 -20.35 -8.19 18.82
N GLU A 4 -20.95 -7.02 18.66
CA GLU A 4 -21.55 -6.57 17.39
C GLU A 4 -20.85 -5.35 16.85
N ASN A 5 -20.58 -5.32 15.56
CA ASN A 5 -19.97 -4.18 14.91
C ASN A 5 -20.81 -3.81 13.67
N ASN A 6 -21.48 -2.66 13.73
CA ASN A 6 -22.29 -2.19 12.61
C ASN A 6 -21.45 -1.21 11.79
N THR A 7 -20.81 -1.72 10.74
CA THR A 7 -20.09 -0.85 9.80
C THR A 7 -20.96 -0.63 8.59
N GLY A 8 -21.17 0.64 8.20
CA GLY A 8 -21.97 0.98 7.02
C GLY A 8 -21.44 0.40 5.71
N LYS A 9 -20.19 -0.12 5.69
CA LYS A 9 -19.55 -0.74 4.51
C LYS A 9 -19.69 -2.25 4.44
N THR A 10 -19.58 -2.97 5.56
CA THR A 10 -19.53 -4.46 5.55
C THR A 10 -20.82 -5.12 6.06
N GLY A 11 -21.77 -4.31 6.53
CA GLY A 11 -22.97 -4.75 7.20
C GLY A 11 -22.73 -5.04 8.69
N LEU A 12 -23.71 -5.64 9.34
CA LEU A 12 -23.60 -6.04 10.75
C LEU A 12 -22.67 -7.26 10.87
N LEU A 13 -21.50 -7.07 11.49
CA LEU A 13 -20.56 -8.12 11.85
C LEU A 13 -20.80 -8.56 13.30
N LYS A 14 -20.70 -9.87 13.56
CA LYS A 14 -20.88 -10.42 14.91
C LYS A 14 -19.79 -11.43 15.23
N LEU A 15 -19.25 -11.31 16.44
CA LEU A 15 -18.38 -12.30 17.07
C LEU A 15 -19.10 -12.88 18.28
N TYR A 16 -19.30 -14.19 18.28
CA TYR A 16 -19.79 -14.93 19.43
C TYR A 16 -18.64 -15.74 20.03
N ILE A 17 -18.49 -15.69 21.35
CA ILE A 17 -17.53 -16.50 22.09
C ILE A 17 -18.30 -17.39 23.06
N ASP A 18 -18.16 -18.71 22.91
CA ASP A 18 -18.79 -19.69 23.79
C ASP A 18 -18.02 -19.86 25.11
N GLU A 19 -18.55 -20.70 26.01
CA GLU A 19 -17.94 -20.99 27.32
C GLU A 19 -16.58 -21.69 27.22
N ASN A 20 -16.32 -22.40 26.11
CA ASN A 20 -15.06 -23.08 25.82
C ASN A 20 -14.04 -22.18 25.11
N GLY A 21 -14.42 -20.92 24.83
CA GLY A 21 -13.61 -19.94 24.12
C GLY A 21 -13.64 -20.04 22.60
N SER A 22 -14.48 -20.93 22.03
CA SER A 22 -14.64 -21.02 20.58
C SER A 22 -15.30 -19.76 20.04
N LYS A 23 -14.83 -19.31 18.87
CA LYS A 23 -15.21 -18.05 18.26
C LYS A 23 -16.01 -18.32 17.00
N ILE A 24 -17.22 -17.78 16.91
CA ILE A 24 -18.09 -17.89 15.74
C ILE A 24 -18.24 -16.49 15.13
N PHE A 25 -17.84 -16.35 13.88
CA PHE A 25 -17.91 -15.10 13.14
C PHE A 25 -19.06 -15.16 12.14
N VAL A 26 -19.88 -14.11 12.13
CA VAL A 26 -21.08 -14.02 11.28
C VAL A 26 -21.12 -12.65 10.60
N ARG A 27 -21.40 -12.63 9.29
CA ARG A 27 -21.64 -11.40 8.51
C ARG A 27 -23.10 -11.35 8.04
N GLY A 28 -23.78 -10.22 8.31
CA GLY A 28 -25.15 -9.95 7.83
C GLY A 28 -26.26 -10.78 8.47
N SER A 29 -27.47 -10.69 7.89
CA SER A 29 -28.63 -11.50 8.28
C SER A 29 -28.74 -12.75 7.42
N LYS A 30 -28.25 -13.87 7.98
CA LYS A 30 -28.51 -15.27 7.63
C LYS A 30 -27.81 -15.96 6.44
N ASP A 31 -27.30 -15.30 5.39
CA ASP A 31 -26.82 -16.07 4.20
C ASP A 31 -25.42 -15.74 3.64
N TYR A 32 -24.65 -14.83 4.25
CA TYR A 32 -23.26 -14.57 3.82
C TYR A 32 -22.26 -15.04 4.89
N GLY A 33 -21.79 -16.28 4.77
CA GLY A 33 -20.56 -16.81 5.40
C GLY A 33 -20.54 -16.81 6.94
N CYS A 34 -20.56 -18.01 7.54
CA CYS A 34 -20.22 -18.23 8.94
C CYS A 34 -19.01 -19.15 9.00
N PHE A 35 -18.07 -18.89 9.90
CA PHE A 35 -17.00 -19.82 10.23
C PHE A 35 -16.73 -19.85 11.73
N THR A 36 -16.17 -20.97 12.18
CA THR A 36 -15.91 -21.25 13.58
C THR A 36 -14.41 -21.51 13.79
N LEU A 37 -13.84 -20.79 14.73
CA LEU A 37 -12.55 -21.12 15.33
C LEU A 37 -12.82 -21.88 16.63
N LYS A 38 -12.77 -23.21 16.58
CA LYS A 38 -12.88 -24.07 17.75
C LYS A 38 -11.62 -23.92 18.59
N ASN A 39 -11.78 -23.40 19.81
CA ASN A 39 -10.65 -23.14 20.70
C ASN A 39 -9.99 -24.46 21.14
N LEU A 40 -8.66 -24.52 21.02
CA LEU A 40 -7.84 -25.58 21.61
C LEU A 40 -7.07 -25.07 22.82
N ALA A 41 -6.55 -23.83 22.72
CA ALA A 41 -5.99 -23.09 23.83
C ALA A 41 -6.14 -21.58 23.59
N GLU A 42 -6.57 -20.85 24.61
CA GLU A 42 -6.65 -19.39 24.59
C GLU A 42 -5.24 -18.79 24.56
N PHE A 43 -4.32 -19.42 25.30
CA PHE A 43 -2.89 -19.18 25.25
C PHE A 43 -2.08 -20.36 25.79
N ILE A 44 -0.82 -20.46 25.39
CA ILE A 44 0.17 -21.35 26.03
C ILE A 44 1.49 -20.58 26.17
N PHE A 45 2.00 -20.46 27.38
CA PHE A 45 3.27 -19.81 27.67
C PHE A 45 4.34 -20.83 28.03
N GLN A 46 5.55 -20.61 27.52
CA GLN A 46 6.77 -21.18 28.08
C GLN A 46 7.46 -20.12 28.93
N ILE A 47 7.58 -20.38 30.22
CA ILE A 47 8.15 -19.45 31.19
C ILE A 47 9.27 -20.12 32.00
N ASP A 48 10.28 -19.34 32.38
CA ASP A 48 11.28 -19.76 33.36
C ASP A 48 11.04 -19.01 34.66
N CYS A 49 10.91 -19.72 35.77
CA CYS A 49 10.71 -19.14 37.09
C CYS A 49 11.42 -20.01 38.15
N ASN A 50 12.14 -19.40 39.10
CA ASN A 50 12.88 -20.09 40.16
C ASN A 50 13.84 -21.20 39.65
N GLY A 51 14.50 -20.98 38.51
CA GLY A 51 15.46 -21.92 37.94
C GLY A 51 14.86 -23.16 37.25
N ALA A 52 13.54 -23.18 37.02
CA ALA A 52 12.86 -24.24 36.28
C ALA A 52 12.00 -23.65 35.13
N SER A 53 11.84 -24.43 34.06
CA SER A 53 10.99 -24.08 32.91
C SER A 53 9.62 -24.74 33.03
N PHE A 54 8.56 -23.98 32.75
CA PHE A 54 7.17 -24.43 32.80
C PHE A 54 6.47 -24.16 31.47
N THR A 55 5.55 -25.06 31.08
CA THR A 55 4.57 -24.80 30.03
C THR A 55 3.19 -24.66 30.69
N VAL A 56 2.58 -23.49 30.58
CA VAL A 56 1.33 -23.15 31.27
C VAL A 56 0.30 -22.66 30.24
N SER A 57 -0.90 -23.22 30.29
CA SER A 57 -2.04 -22.84 29.44
C SER A 57 -3.16 -22.20 30.27
N GLU A 58 -4.22 -21.74 29.60
CA GLU A 58 -5.39 -21.21 30.30
C GLU A 58 -6.06 -22.26 31.22
N GLN A 59 -5.93 -23.55 30.90
CA GLN A 59 -6.49 -24.65 31.69
C GLN A 59 -5.81 -24.81 33.06
N ASN A 60 -4.61 -24.27 33.22
CA ASN A 60 -3.88 -24.25 34.48
C ASN A 60 -4.23 -23.04 35.36
N CYS A 61 -5.12 -22.17 34.89
CA CYS A 61 -5.45 -20.91 35.55
C CYS A 61 -6.88 -20.94 36.11
N ALA A 62 -7.12 -20.21 37.20
CA ALA A 62 -8.48 -19.85 37.58
C ALA A 62 -8.97 -18.71 36.69
N GLY A 63 -9.96 -18.98 35.84
CA GLY A 63 -10.49 -18.03 34.87
C GLY A 63 -11.75 -17.32 35.36
N GLN A 64 -11.87 -16.03 35.04
CA GLN A 64 -13.11 -15.25 35.14
C GLN A 64 -13.39 -14.57 33.81
N SER A 65 -14.66 -14.45 33.44
CA SER A 65 -15.08 -13.76 32.22
C SER A 65 -16.17 -12.75 32.54
N ALA A 66 -16.08 -11.57 31.93
CA ALA A 66 -17.08 -10.53 32.02
C ALA A 66 -17.26 -9.89 30.65
N GLN A 67 -18.52 -9.63 30.30
CA GLN A 67 -18.84 -8.77 29.17
C GLN A 67 -19.22 -7.39 29.72
N ARG A 68 -18.55 -6.35 29.22
CA ARG A 68 -18.87 -4.95 29.56
C ARG A 68 -18.92 -4.18 28.26
N GLU A 69 -20.01 -3.45 28.06
CA GLU A 69 -20.29 -2.78 26.80
C GLU A 69 -20.21 -3.79 25.63
N ASN A 70 -19.52 -3.42 24.54
CA ASN A 70 -19.27 -4.25 23.38
C ASN A 70 -17.87 -4.91 23.41
N LYS A 71 -17.38 -5.23 24.61
CA LYS A 71 -16.08 -5.87 24.83
C LYS A 71 -16.23 -7.08 25.75
N ILE A 72 -15.41 -8.10 25.50
CA ILE A 72 -15.32 -9.29 26.34
C ILE A 72 -13.97 -9.29 27.03
N TYR A 73 -14.00 -9.35 28.35
CA TYR A 73 -12.83 -9.43 29.23
C TYR A 73 -12.74 -10.84 29.78
N LYS A 74 -11.56 -11.44 29.72
CA LYS A 74 -11.25 -12.68 30.42
C LYS A 74 -9.99 -12.46 31.25
N THR A 75 -10.03 -12.82 32.53
CA THR A 75 -8.87 -12.74 33.42
C THR A 75 -8.51 -14.13 33.89
N TYR A 76 -7.23 -14.49 33.80
CA TYR A 76 -6.70 -15.79 34.18
C TYR A 76 -5.66 -15.61 35.28
N HIS A 77 -5.90 -16.26 36.42
CA HIS A 77 -5.01 -16.20 37.57
C HIS A 77 -4.23 -17.50 37.72
N HIS A 78 -2.91 -17.39 37.68
CA HIS A 78 -1.96 -18.46 37.99
C HIS A 78 -1.13 -18.08 39.23
N SER A 79 -0.41 -19.04 39.82
CA SER A 79 0.46 -18.78 40.99
C SER A 79 1.69 -17.93 40.65
N PHE A 80 2.06 -17.84 39.37
CA PHE A 80 3.23 -17.09 38.89
C PHE A 80 2.86 -15.79 38.17
N PHE A 81 1.62 -15.64 37.70
CA PHE A 81 1.21 -14.52 36.85
C PHE A 81 -0.30 -14.33 36.82
N GLU A 82 -0.71 -13.25 36.19
CA GLU A 82 -2.07 -12.95 35.77
C GLU A 82 -2.10 -12.55 34.31
N VAL A 83 -3.14 -12.95 33.58
CA VAL A 83 -3.31 -12.59 32.17
C VAL A 83 -4.71 -12.01 31.97
N GLU A 84 -4.76 -10.81 31.42
CA GLU A 84 -5.98 -10.17 30.95
C GLU A 84 -6.08 -10.32 29.42
N VAL A 85 -7.18 -10.87 28.95
CA VAL A 85 -7.52 -11.00 27.52
C VAL A 85 -8.74 -10.14 27.23
N VAL A 86 -8.63 -9.27 26.23
CA VAL A 86 -9.71 -8.39 25.80
C VAL A 86 -10.04 -8.63 24.34
N TYR A 87 -11.30 -8.93 24.06
CA TYR A 87 -11.86 -8.94 22.71
C TYR A 87 -12.69 -7.68 22.51
N ALA A 88 -12.45 -6.98 21.40
CA ALA A 88 -13.19 -5.77 21.04
C ALA A 88 -13.44 -5.71 19.54
N ALA A 89 -14.56 -5.11 19.15
CA ALA A 89 -14.77 -4.63 17.79
C ALA A 89 -14.14 -3.24 17.65
N GLU A 90 -13.35 -3.06 16.60
CA GLU A 90 -12.66 -1.80 16.30
C GLU A 90 -12.70 -1.56 14.79
N ASP A 91 -13.38 -0.48 14.40
CA ASP A 91 -13.70 -0.16 13.02
C ASP A 91 -14.41 -1.28 12.25
N ASP A 92 -13.68 -2.03 11.43
CA ASP A 92 -14.14 -3.11 10.55
C ASP A 92 -13.52 -4.47 10.89
N VAL A 93 -12.81 -4.54 12.02
CA VAL A 93 -12.15 -5.76 12.49
C VAL A 93 -12.54 -6.08 13.94
N PHE A 94 -12.26 -7.30 14.37
CA PHE A 94 -12.18 -7.65 15.79
C PHE A 94 -10.72 -7.78 16.19
N ARG A 95 -10.39 -7.38 17.41
CA ARG A 95 -9.04 -7.54 17.97
C ARG A 95 -9.09 -8.31 19.28
N LYS A 96 -8.11 -9.20 19.47
CA LYS A 96 -7.76 -9.83 20.74
C LYS A 96 -6.47 -9.21 21.24
N ARG A 97 -6.51 -8.64 22.44
CA ARG A 97 -5.33 -8.12 23.17
C ARG A 97 -5.06 -8.94 24.40
N MET A 98 -3.78 -9.10 24.73
CA MET A 98 -3.35 -9.85 25.90
C MET A 98 -2.33 -9.03 26.68
N ARG A 99 -2.58 -8.89 27.98
CA ARG A 99 -1.68 -8.28 28.95
C ARG A 99 -1.30 -9.32 29.99
N PHE A 100 -0.01 -9.51 30.21
CA PHE A 100 0.54 -10.44 31.19
C PHE A 100 1.17 -9.65 32.32
N THR A 101 0.79 -9.93 33.57
CA THR A 101 1.38 -9.32 34.76
C THR A 101 2.04 -10.40 35.61
N ALA A 102 3.34 -10.24 35.86
CA ALA A 102 4.12 -11.18 36.65
C ALA A 102 3.76 -11.06 38.14
N LYS A 103 3.46 -12.19 38.79
CA LYS A 103 3.29 -12.28 40.27
C LYS A 103 4.56 -12.75 40.98
N LYS A 104 5.56 -13.14 40.20
CA LYS A 104 6.91 -13.49 40.63
C LYS A 104 7.87 -13.09 39.52
N ALA A 105 9.13 -12.84 39.88
CA ALA A 105 10.18 -12.69 38.87
C ALA A 105 10.24 -13.94 37.97
N LEU A 106 10.15 -13.74 36.65
CA LEU A 106 10.11 -14.80 35.65
C LEU A 106 10.56 -14.29 34.28
N ARG A 107 10.87 -15.22 33.39
CA ARG A 107 11.07 -14.95 31.96
C ARG A 107 9.91 -15.49 31.14
N ILE A 108 9.39 -14.73 30.19
CA ILE A 108 8.51 -15.23 29.13
C ILE A 108 9.39 -15.55 27.93
N ARG A 109 9.49 -16.83 27.54
CA ARG A 109 10.26 -17.24 26.36
C ARG A 109 9.41 -17.22 25.10
N TYR A 110 8.32 -18.00 25.14
CA TYR A 110 7.43 -18.22 24.01
C TYR A 110 5.98 -18.11 24.45
N ALA A 111 5.15 -17.57 23.57
CA ALA A 111 3.73 -17.39 23.79
C ALA A 111 2.97 -17.80 22.53
N LYS A 112 2.25 -18.93 22.63
CA LYS A 112 1.17 -19.24 21.71
C LYS A 112 -0.02 -18.40 22.15
N THR A 113 -0.33 -17.36 21.39
CA THR A 113 -1.38 -16.39 21.74
C THR A 113 -2.74 -16.76 21.16
N GLU A 114 -2.79 -17.76 20.27
CA GLU A 114 -4.01 -18.41 19.82
C GLU A 114 -3.68 -19.81 19.29
N LEU A 115 -4.45 -20.82 19.71
CA LEU A 115 -4.41 -22.16 19.13
C LEU A 115 -5.86 -22.64 18.93
N CYS A 116 -6.26 -22.83 17.67
CA CYS A 116 -7.64 -23.19 17.34
C CYS A 116 -7.72 -24.08 16.09
N LYS A 117 -8.86 -24.73 15.89
CA LYS A 117 -9.23 -25.40 14.63
C LYS A 117 -10.23 -24.55 13.87
N CYS A 118 -10.07 -24.42 12.57
CA CYS A 118 -11.01 -23.74 11.69
C CYS A 118 -11.86 -24.77 10.93
N ASP A 119 -13.17 -24.53 10.82
CA ASP A 119 -14.09 -25.33 10.00
C ASP A 119 -14.11 -24.91 8.51
N ALA A 120 -13.34 -23.88 8.15
CA ALA A 120 -13.22 -23.37 6.79
C ALA A 120 -11.81 -23.58 6.20
N PRO A 121 -11.66 -23.65 4.87
CA PRO A 121 -10.35 -23.80 4.22
C PRO A 121 -9.37 -22.69 4.60
N LEU A 122 -8.12 -23.06 4.88
CA LEU A 122 -7.06 -22.16 5.31
C LEU A 122 -5.96 -22.05 4.25
N ARG A 123 -5.40 -20.85 4.09
CA ARG A 123 -4.27 -20.58 3.19
C ARG A 123 -3.33 -19.52 3.76
N ARG A 124 -2.11 -19.47 3.22
CA ARG A 124 -0.99 -18.60 3.63
C ARG A 124 -0.40 -18.96 5.01
N GLY A 125 -0.07 -17.98 5.84
CA GLY A 125 0.74 -18.16 7.06
C GLY A 125 2.25 -18.17 6.82
N GLY A 126 3.01 -18.03 7.90
CA GLY A 126 4.44 -17.83 7.93
C GLY A 126 4.84 -16.75 8.94
N GLU A 127 6.12 -16.39 8.93
CA GLU A 127 6.60 -15.23 9.69
C GLU A 127 5.98 -13.94 9.13
N GLY A 128 5.31 -13.17 9.99
CA GLY A 128 4.71 -11.88 9.66
C GLY A 128 3.61 -11.93 8.59
N GLN A 129 3.12 -13.11 8.20
CA GLN A 129 2.10 -13.25 7.17
C GLN A 129 0.71 -13.46 7.76
N PRO A 130 -0.36 -12.90 7.19
CA PRO A 130 -1.71 -13.25 7.59
C PRO A 130 -2.04 -14.69 7.18
N ILE A 131 -2.97 -15.28 7.92
CA ILE A 131 -3.73 -16.46 7.52
C ILE A 131 -5.02 -15.99 6.88
N LEU A 132 -5.39 -16.57 5.74
CA LEU A 132 -6.65 -16.29 5.07
C LEU A 132 -7.59 -17.50 5.23
N ILE A 133 -8.83 -17.20 5.57
CA ILE A 133 -9.89 -18.16 5.87
C ILE A 133 -10.91 -18.08 4.72
N ASN A 134 -10.77 -19.00 3.77
CA ASN A 134 -11.52 -18.99 2.51
C ASN A 134 -11.46 -17.60 1.84
N GLU A 135 -12.59 -17.10 1.33
CA GLU A 135 -12.80 -15.70 0.92
C GLU A 135 -13.59 -14.89 1.98
N MET A 136 -13.60 -15.36 3.24
CA MET A 136 -14.46 -14.80 4.29
C MET A 136 -13.72 -13.90 5.27
N ALA A 137 -12.47 -14.22 5.63
CA ALA A 137 -11.75 -13.49 6.66
C ALA A 137 -10.23 -13.64 6.55
N PHE A 138 -9.51 -12.69 7.15
CA PHE A 138 -8.09 -12.80 7.44
C PHE A 138 -7.83 -12.73 8.95
N MET A 139 -6.74 -13.35 9.41
CA MET A 139 -6.29 -13.22 10.79
C MET A 139 -4.76 -13.29 10.91
N GLY A 140 -4.22 -12.68 11.94
CA GLY A 140 -2.78 -12.71 12.23
C GLY A 140 -2.43 -11.82 13.42
N ILE A 141 -1.20 -11.93 13.90
CA ILE A 141 -0.65 -10.99 14.89
C ILE A 141 -0.12 -9.76 14.12
N GLU A 142 -0.50 -8.56 14.56
CA GLU A 142 -0.04 -7.28 13.99
C GLU A 142 1.42 -6.97 14.38
N PHE A 143 2.34 -7.89 14.06
CA PHE A 143 3.74 -7.79 14.40
C PHE A 143 4.62 -8.43 13.33
N PRO A 144 5.68 -7.73 12.84
CA PRO A 144 6.47 -8.24 11.73
C PRO A 144 7.16 -9.57 11.96
N ALA A 145 7.65 -9.83 13.18
CA ALA A 145 8.36 -11.06 13.53
C ALA A 145 7.46 -12.13 14.20
N SER A 146 6.14 -11.94 14.19
CA SER A 146 5.20 -12.97 14.66
C SER A 146 5.23 -14.20 13.76
N VAL A 147 4.78 -15.35 14.28
CA VAL A 147 4.68 -16.58 13.47
C VAL A 147 3.25 -17.10 13.45
N ASN A 148 2.65 -17.13 12.25
CA ASN A 148 1.27 -17.56 12.04
C ASN A 148 1.27 -18.86 11.23
N ARG A 149 1.08 -20.03 11.86
CA ARG A 149 1.20 -21.35 11.21
C ARG A 149 -0.16 -22.00 10.99
N ILE A 150 -0.25 -22.75 9.89
CA ILE A 150 -1.36 -23.67 9.60
C ILE A 150 -0.80 -25.09 9.61
N THR A 151 -1.50 -26.02 10.27
CA THR A 151 -1.25 -27.47 10.18
C THR A 151 -2.59 -28.16 10.02
N ASN A 152 -2.90 -28.62 8.81
CA ASN A 152 -4.24 -29.10 8.44
C ASN A 152 -5.31 -28.02 8.69
N ASP A 153 -6.26 -28.29 9.59
CA ASP A 153 -7.33 -27.40 10.03
C ASP A 153 -6.92 -26.54 11.24
N THR A 154 -5.70 -26.70 11.76
CA THR A 154 -5.25 -26.07 13.01
C THR A 154 -4.45 -24.81 12.71
N ILE A 155 -4.79 -23.72 13.41
CA ILE A 155 -4.12 -22.42 13.38
C ILE A 155 -3.35 -22.24 14.69
N LEU A 156 -2.10 -21.80 14.57
CA LEU A 156 -1.24 -21.41 15.68
C LEU A 156 -0.70 -20.00 15.43
N LEU A 157 -0.95 -19.07 16.36
CA LEU A 157 -0.33 -17.73 16.35
C LEU A 157 0.64 -17.63 17.52
N GLU A 158 1.89 -17.27 17.23
CA GLU A 158 3.01 -17.34 18.17
C GLU A 158 3.82 -16.03 18.20
N GLN A 159 4.21 -15.63 19.41
CA GLN A 159 5.18 -14.57 19.71
C GLN A 159 6.30 -15.19 20.57
N SER A 160 7.52 -14.71 20.43
CA SER A 160 8.71 -15.13 21.19
C SER A 160 9.32 -13.94 21.94
N PRO A 161 8.66 -13.39 22.98
CA PRO A 161 9.09 -12.15 23.61
C PRO A 161 10.49 -12.18 24.18
N PHE A 162 10.89 -13.34 24.70
CA PHE A 162 12.15 -13.59 25.39
C PHE A 162 12.54 -12.48 26.37
N ILE A 163 11.63 -12.17 27.30
CA ILE A 163 11.74 -11.01 28.20
C ILE A 163 11.68 -11.43 29.67
N ASP A 164 12.56 -10.86 30.49
CA ASP A 164 12.50 -10.96 31.94
C ASP A 164 11.55 -9.91 32.51
N LEU A 165 10.73 -10.34 33.46
CA LEU A 165 9.80 -9.48 34.20
C LEU A 165 10.07 -9.63 35.69
N ALA A 166 10.21 -8.52 36.39
CA ALA A 166 10.19 -8.46 37.84
C ALA A 166 8.77 -8.68 38.38
N GLU A 167 8.65 -8.96 39.67
CA GLU A 167 7.34 -9.07 40.32
C GLU A 167 6.55 -7.75 40.20
N GLY A 168 5.31 -7.84 39.74
CA GLY A 168 4.44 -6.69 39.47
C GLY A 168 4.60 -6.08 38.07
N GLU A 169 5.65 -6.43 37.33
CA GLU A 169 5.83 -5.92 35.97
C GLU A 169 4.83 -6.53 34.99
N THR A 170 4.49 -5.72 33.99
CA THR A 170 3.49 -6.06 32.99
C THR A 170 4.08 -6.01 31.59
N TYR A 171 3.63 -6.95 30.77
CA TYR A 171 4.03 -7.08 29.38
C TYR A 171 2.78 -7.18 28.49
N GLU A 172 2.76 -6.39 27.42
CA GLU A 172 1.68 -6.39 26.44
C GLU A 172 2.14 -7.11 25.17
N PHE A 173 1.36 -8.11 24.76
CA PHE A 173 1.56 -8.80 23.49
C PHE A 173 0.99 -7.97 22.34
N TYR A 174 1.58 -8.14 21.16
CA TYR A 174 0.99 -7.56 19.95
C TYR A 174 -0.39 -8.17 19.68
N PRO A 175 -1.37 -7.35 19.25
CA PRO A 175 -2.75 -7.78 19.09
C PRO A 175 -2.89 -8.81 17.96
N ILE A 176 -3.87 -9.69 18.13
CA ILE A 176 -4.36 -10.54 17.05
C ILE A 176 -5.56 -9.84 16.41
N VAL A 177 -5.51 -9.67 15.09
CA VAL A 177 -6.60 -9.12 14.30
C VAL A 177 -7.41 -10.24 13.63
N TYR A 178 -8.72 -10.03 13.56
CA TYR A 178 -9.67 -10.81 12.78
C TYR A 178 -10.43 -9.85 11.87
N GLY A 179 -10.02 -9.77 10.60
CA GLY A 179 -10.70 -8.96 9.60
C GLY A 179 -11.71 -9.79 8.82
N ILE A 180 -12.96 -9.32 8.75
CA ILE A 180 -14.00 -9.99 7.98
C ILE A 180 -14.08 -9.35 6.61
N GLY A 181 -13.95 -10.18 5.58
CA GLY A 181 -13.92 -9.75 4.19
C GLY A 181 -15.21 -9.01 3.82
N SER A 182 -15.06 -8.02 2.96
CA SER A 182 -16.12 -7.11 2.53
C SER A 182 -16.26 -7.01 1.02
N SER A 183 -15.20 -7.34 0.28
CA SER A 183 -15.00 -6.94 -1.13
C SER A 183 -14.93 -8.14 -2.10
N LYS A 184 -14.34 -7.90 -3.28
CA LYS A 184 -14.19 -8.88 -4.39
C LYS A 184 -13.29 -10.06 -4.03
N SER A 185 -12.30 -9.88 -3.14
CA SER A 185 -11.45 -10.94 -2.61
C SER A 185 -10.85 -10.58 -1.25
N ILE A 186 -10.53 -11.60 -0.44
CA ILE A 186 -10.02 -11.36 0.91
C ILE A 186 -8.58 -10.80 0.93
N GLU A 187 -7.77 -11.02 -0.10
CA GLU A 187 -6.49 -10.31 -0.27
C GLU A 187 -6.67 -8.81 -0.39
N ALA A 188 -7.65 -8.37 -1.19
CA ALA A 188 -7.91 -6.95 -1.39
C ALA A 188 -8.33 -6.31 -0.06
N ASP A 189 -9.22 -6.98 0.70
CA ASP A 189 -9.61 -6.53 2.04
C ASP A 189 -8.41 -6.43 2.99
N PHE A 190 -7.49 -7.40 2.94
CA PHE A 190 -6.26 -7.34 3.76
C PHE A 190 -5.33 -6.20 3.32
N ILE A 191 -5.13 -6.01 2.02
CA ILE A 191 -4.29 -4.90 1.52
C ILE A 191 -4.90 -3.56 1.93
N ASP A 192 -6.21 -3.40 1.85
CA ASP A 192 -6.91 -2.20 2.30
C ASP A 192 -6.80 -2.01 3.82
N TYR A 193 -6.82 -3.10 4.58
CA TYR A 193 -6.49 -3.08 6.01
C TYR A 193 -5.08 -2.53 6.27
N ILE A 194 -4.08 -3.00 5.51
CA ILE A 194 -2.70 -2.49 5.60
C ILE A 194 -2.65 -1.01 5.20
N ARG A 195 -3.30 -0.60 4.11
CA ARG A 195 -3.35 0.81 3.67
C ARG A 195 -3.97 1.74 4.70
N LYS A 196 -4.99 1.28 5.42
CA LYS A 196 -5.67 2.06 6.45
C LYS A 196 -4.82 2.24 7.71
N ASN A 197 -4.02 1.24 8.08
CA ASN A 197 -3.25 1.24 9.32
C ASN A 197 -1.76 1.55 9.12
N ARG A 198 -1.26 1.61 7.88
CA ARG A 198 0.11 2.01 7.61
C ARG A 198 0.35 3.46 8.02
N VAL A 199 1.63 3.77 8.21
CA VAL A 199 2.08 5.16 8.43
C VAL A 199 1.67 6.05 7.26
N THR A 200 1.23 7.26 7.57
CA THR A 200 0.94 8.26 6.54
C THR A 200 2.21 8.61 5.78
N THR A 201 2.15 8.51 4.46
CA THR A 201 3.24 8.89 3.56
C THR A 201 2.78 10.03 2.67
N LYS A 202 3.59 11.09 2.55
CA LYS A 202 3.35 12.18 1.59
C LYS A 202 3.40 11.59 0.18
N LYS A 203 2.30 11.75 -0.56
CA LYS A 203 2.23 11.37 -1.98
C LYS A 203 2.96 12.39 -2.84
N GLY A 204 3.47 11.96 -3.98
CA GLY A 204 4.15 12.86 -4.92
C GLY A 204 5.56 13.25 -4.48
N LEU A 205 6.15 12.52 -3.54
CA LEU A 205 7.48 12.80 -3.01
C LEU A 205 8.56 12.58 -4.07
N LYS A 206 9.48 13.52 -4.21
CA LYS A 206 10.62 13.44 -5.12
C LYS A 206 11.91 13.45 -4.31
N ILE A 207 12.61 12.33 -4.30
CA ILE A 207 13.86 12.16 -3.55
C ILE A 207 15.01 12.17 -4.56
N TYR A 208 16.06 12.92 -4.24
CA TYR A 208 17.36 12.78 -4.87
C TYR A 208 18.30 12.10 -3.87
N GLY A 209 18.95 11.00 -4.26
CA GLY A 209 19.99 10.32 -3.47
C GLY A 209 21.37 10.47 -4.12
N ASP A 210 22.42 10.68 -3.34
CA ASP A 210 23.77 10.81 -3.88
C ASP A 210 24.54 9.49 -4.06
N TRP A 211 23.96 8.36 -3.64
CA TRP A 211 24.49 7.04 -3.96
C TRP A 211 24.66 6.86 -5.47
N ALA A 212 25.73 6.19 -5.90
CA ALA A 212 26.22 6.10 -7.28
C ALA A 212 26.86 7.36 -7.88
N ALA A 213 26.86 8.50 -7.17
CA ALA A 213 27.85 9.56 -7.39
C ALA A 213 29.16 9.27 -6.62
N HIS A 214 29.04 8.55 -5.51
CA HIS A 214 30.13 7.98 -4.72
C HIS A 214 29.88 6.48 -4.46
N ASP A 215 30.94 5.76 -4.13
CA ASP A 215 30.89 4.35 -3.72
C ASP A 215 32.21 3.99 -3.02
N GLU A 216 32.23 4.02 -1.68
CA GLU A 216 33.40 3.59 -0.89
C GLU A 216 33.39 2.08 -0.58
N LEU A 217 32.40 1.32 -1.06
CA LEU A 217 32.36 -0.15 -0.91
C LEU A 217 33.10 -0.86 -2.04
N SER A 218 32.83 -0.46 -3.28
CA SER A 218 33.35 -1.11 -4.47
C SER A 218 34.38 -0.28 -5.23
N ASP A 219 34.42 1.02 -4.98
CA ASP A 219 35.33 1.97 -5.63
C ASP A 219 36.12 2.80 -4.58
N SER A 220 36.67 3.93 -5.00
CA SER A 220 37.44 4.85 -4.16
C SER A 220 36.97 6.30 -4.31
N GLU A 221 35.73 6.50 -4.77
CA GLU A 221 35.10 7.82 -4.93
C GLU A 221 34.40 8.15 -3.59
N PRO A 222 34.91 9.11 -2.80
CA PRO A 222 34.40 9.37 -1.46
C PRO A 222 33.16 10.25 -1.46
N LEU A 223 32.36 10.15 -0.40
CA LEU A 223 31.37 11.18 -0.08
C LEU A 223 32.05 12.36 0.63
N ASP A 224 32.18 13.49 -0.07
CA ASP A 224 32.72 14.73 0.49
C ASP A 224 31.82 15.96 0.29
N GLU A 225 32.12 17.02 1.07
CA GLU A 225 31.38 18.28 1.04
C GLU A 225 31.36 18.92 -0.36
N ALA A 226 32.46 18.81 -1.12
CA ALA A 226 32.58 19.42 -2.44
C ALA A 226 31.68 18.73 -3.47
N MET A 227 31.62 17.41 -3.45
CA MET A 227 30.71 16.61 -4.25
C MET A 227 29.27 16.93 -3.91
N ALA A 228 28.88 16.92 -2.63
CA ALA A 228 27.51 17.21 -2.21
C ALA A 228 27.05 18.62 -2.66
N LEU A 229 27.90 19.64 -2.49
CA LEU A 229 27.61 21.01 -2.96
C LEU A 229 27.53 21.13 -4.48
N ARG A 230 28.31 20.33 -5.23
CA ARG A 230 28.25 20.27 -6.69
C ARG A 230 26.93 19.66 -7.17
N LEU A 231 26.52 18.52 -6.62
CA LEU A 231 25.24 17.87 -6.94
C LEU A 231 24.07 18.80 -6.60
N LEU A 232 24.08 19.42 -5.41
CA LEU A 232 23.07 20.41 -5.01
C LEU A 232 22.96 21.58 -6.00
N ARG A 233 24.09 22.07 -6.52
CA ARG A 233 24.10 23.13 -7.54
C ARG A 233 23.44 22.65 -8.84
N SER A 234 23.72 21.42 -9.27
CA SER A 234 23.09 20.81 -10.46
C SER A 234 21.57 20.72 -10.32
N LEU A 235 21.08 20.28 -9.16
CA LEU A 235 19.64 20.21 -8.85
C LEU A 235 18.98 21.60 -8.84
N ASN A 236 19.64 22.61 -8.28
CA ASN A 236 19.14 23.99 -8.32
C ASN A 236 19.07 24.52 -9.77
N ASN A 237 20.07 24.23 -10.59
CA ASN A 237 20.03 24.56 -12.02
C ASN A 237 18.87 23.87 -12.73
N ALA A 238 18.57 22.62 -12.40
CA ALA A 238 17.44 21.89 -12.99
C ALA A 238 16.10 22.52 -12.61
N LYS A 239 15.96 22.98 -11.36
CA LYS A 239 14.78 23.72 -10.87
C LYS A 239 14.59 25.03 -11.64
N GLU A 240 15.64 25.84 -11.74
CA GLU A 240 15.58 27.15 -12.39
C GLU A 240 15.36 27.07 -13.91
N LYS A 241 16.04 26.15 -14.60
CA LYS A 241 16.04 26.08 -16.07
C LYS A 241 14.95 25.20 -16.65
N TYR A 242 14.59 24.12 -15.95
CA TYR A 242 13.73 23.06 -16.48
C TYR A 242 12.47 22.83 -15.65
N ASN A 243 12.28 23.58 -14.54
CA ASN A 243 11.16 23.39 -13.62
C ASN A 243 11.10 21.96 -13.04
N VAL A 244 12.28 21.39 -12.75
CA VAL A 244 12.42 20.08 -12.10
C VAL A 244 12.98 20.30 -10.71
N SER A 245 12.22 19.94 -9.68
CA SER A 245 12.63 20.05 -8.28
C SER A 245 12.44 18.74 -7.53
N PHE A 246 13.24 18.56 -6.49
CA PHE A 246 13.12 17.47 -5.53
C PHE A 246 12.67 18.05 -4.17
N ASP A 247 12.08 17.21 -3.35
CA ASP A 247 11.66 17.53 -1.97
C ASP A 247 12.78 17.25 -0.97
N THR A 248 13.58 16.21 -1.22
CA THR A 248 14.58 15.71 -0.27
C THR A 248 15.90 15.42 -0.96
N TYR A 249 17.00 15.89 -0.37
CA TYR A 249 18.35 15.40 -0.65
C TYR A 249 18.69 14.32 0.38
N LEU A 250 18.77 13.07 -0.06
CA LEU A 250 19.18 11.92 0.73
C LEU A 250 20.68 11.71 0.58
N MET A 251 21.43 12.08 1.61
CA MET A 251 22.86 11.79 1.69
C MET A 251 23.05 10.36 2.17
N ASP A 252 23.62 9.54 1.29
CA ASP A 252 23.73 8.10 1.47
C ASP A 252 24.94 7.73 2.34
N ALA A 253 25.38 6.46 2.30
CA ALA A 253 26.42 5.92 3.18
C ALA A 253 27.71 6.77 3.26
N PHE A 254 28.46 6.60 4.35
CA PHE A 254 29.81 7.16 4.61
C PHE A 254 29.93 8.63 5.05
N TRP A 255 28.84 9.31 5.41
CA TRP A 255 28.91 10.67 5.96
C TRP A 255 29.51 10.75 7.39
N TYR A 256 29.54 9.63 8.11
CA TYR A 256 29.73 9.53 9.56
C TYR A 256 31.18 9.23 9.99
N GLU A 257 31.50 9.54 11.25
CA GLU A 257 32.73 9.11 11.91
C GLU A 257 32.65 7.65 12.36
N GLU A 258 33.53 6.80 11.84
CA GLU A 258 33.50 5.33 12.00
C GLU A 258 33.60 4.88 13.46
N LYS A 259 34.24 5.67 14.34
CA LYS A 259 34.44 5.32 15.76
C LYS A 259 33.32 5.83 16.68
N GLN A 260 32.25 6.37 16.12
CA GLN A 260 31.13 6.94 16.86
C GLN A 260 29.81 6.39 16.33
N PRO A 261 28.80 6.14 17.17
CA PRO A 261 27.49 5.64 16.74
C PRO A 261 26.65 6.76 16.11
N TYR A 262 27.08 7.25 14.93
CA TYR A 262 26.40 8.29 14.15
C TYR A 262 26.24 9.65 14.84
N THR A 263 27.07 9.96 15.84
CA THR A 263 27.02 11.24 16.57
C THR A 263 27.83 12.36 15.91
N ALA A 264 28.58 12.06 14.84
CA ALA A 264 29.43 13.05 14.17
C ALA A 264 29.66 12.72 12.69
N PHE A 265 29.91 13.77 11.90
CA PHE A 265 30.37 13.67 10.51
C PHE A 265 31.87 13.39 10.44
N LYS A 266 32.29 12.67 9.39
CA LYS A 266 33.70 12.32 9.15
C LYS A 266 34.55 13.57 8.90
N LYS A 267 35.49 13.88 9.80
CA LYS A 267 36.22 15.16 9.78
C LYS A 267 37.11 15.36 8.54
N ASN A 268 37.58 14.29 7.91
CA ASN A 268 38.48 14.41 6.75
C ASN A 268 37.74 14.80 5.46
N THR A 269 36.47 14.40 5.30
CA THR A 269 35.62 14.76 4.14
C THR A 269 34.63 15.89 4.46
N TRP A 270 34.36 16.14 5.75
CA TRP A 270 33.52 17.21 6.28
C TRP A 270 34.29 18.04 7.34
N PRO A 271 35.31 18.82 6.94
CA PRO A 271 36.23 19.49 7.87
C PRO A 271 35.55 20.50 8.81
N ASN A 272 34.43 21.07 8.39
CA ASN A 272 33.63 22.02 9.16
C ASN A 272 32.28 21.42 9.62
N GLY A 273 32.14 20.09 9.57
CA GLY A 273 30.85 19.41 9.73
C GLY A 273 29.88 19.70 8.57
N ILE A 274 28.62 19.27 8.71
CA ILE A 274 27.59 19.43 7.66
C ILE A 274 27.02 20.85 7.53
N GLN A 275 27.32 21.75 8.48
CA GLN A 275 26.67 23.07 8.56
C GLN A 275 26.74 23.91 7.27
N PRO A 276 27.87 23.98 6.54
CA PRO A 276 27.93 24.73 5.29
C PRO A 276 27.02 24.14 4.19
N PHE A 277 26.89 22.81 4.15
CA PHE A 277 25.94 22.15 3.27
C PHE A 277 24.49 22.45 3.67
N LEU A 278 24.13 22.39 4.96
CA LEU A 278 22.78 22.73 5.43
C LEU A 278 22.34 24.14 5.02
N VAL A 279 23.24 25.14 5.13
CA VAL A 279 22.95 26.53 4.69
C VAL A 279 22.68 26.60 3.18
N SER A 280 23.36 25.77 2.39
CA SER A 280 23.14 25.71 0.95
C SER A 280 21.85 24.96 0.61
N LEU A 281 21.55 23.89 1.35
CA LEU A 281 20.35 23.08 1.20
C LEU A 281 19.10 23.88 1.54
N GLU A 282 19.11 24.66 2.62
CA GLU A 282 18.00 25.54 3.01
C GLU A 282 17.60 26.51 1.87
N LYS A 283 18.58 27.05 1.14
CA LYS A 283 18.33 27.93 -0.03
C LYS A 283 17.68 27.21 -1.20
N SER A 284 17.90 25.90 -1.35
CA SER A 284 17.26 25.10 -2.39
C SER A 284 15.79 24.80 -2.10
N GLY A 285 15.41 24.84 -0.81
CA GLY A 285 14.09 24.45 -0.31
C GLY A 285 13.87 22.94 -0.26
N MET A 286 14.95 22.14 -0.27
CA MET A 286 14.90 20.70 -0.02
C MET A 286 15.16 20.41 1.45
N ASP A 287 14.57 19.31 1.92
CA ASP A 287 14.90 18.75 3.22
C ASP A 287 16.11 17.81 3.15
N LEU A 288 16.71 17.51 4.30
CA LEU A 288 17.79 16.53 4.43
C LEU A 288 17.26 15.15 4.85
N GLY A 289 17.79 14.12 4.22
CA GLY A 289 17.80 12.74 4.68
C GLY A 289 19.20 12.20 4.90
N LEU A 290 19.36 11.28 5.86
CA LEU A 290 20.61 10.56 6.11
C LEU A 290 20.42 9.05 6.10
N TRP A 291 21.44 8.34 5.62
CA TRP A 291 21.56 6.88 5.69
C TRP A 291 22.17 6.41 7.00
N PHE A 292 21.71 5.25 7.50
CA PHE A 292 22.21 4.58 8.69
C PHE A 292 22.25 3.05 8.50
N ASP A 293 23.31 2.41 9.01
CA ASP A 293 23.40 0.96 9.16
C ASP A 293 22.73 0.55 10.47
N VAL A 294 21.66 -0.24 10.38
CA VAL A 294 20.85 -0.67 11.53
C VAL A 294 21.65 -1.55 12.49
N ASN A 295 22.63 -2.30 12.00
CA ASN A 295 23.49 -3.14 12.84
C ASN A 295 24.89 -2.57 13.04
N MET A 296 25.12 -1.32 12.58
CA MET A 296 26.39 -0.60 12.74
C MET A 296 27.60 -1.43 12.28
N GLU A 297 27.43 -2.27 11.25
CA GLU A 297 28.48 -3.14 10.71
C GLU A 297 29.68 -2.32 10.20
N LYS A 298 29.40 -1.15 9.64
CA LYS A 298 30.41 -0.24 9.08
C LYS A 298 31.05 0.68 10.12
N LEU A 299 30.79 0.49 11.41
CA LEU A 299 31.38 1.28 12.49
C LEU A 299 32.42 0.47 13.28
N GLU A 300 33.48 1.12 13.73
CA GLU A 300 34.56 0.57 14.55
C GLU A 300 34.29 0.79 16.05
N LEU A 301 33.16 0.27 16.54
CA LEU A 301 32.73 0.50 17.93
C LEU A 301 33.25 -0.57 18.90
N ASN A 302 33.83 -0.13 20.02
CA ASN A 302 34.30 -0.99 21.11
C ASN A 302 33.28 -1.07 22.25
N GLY A 303 33.22 -2.23 22.92
CA GLY A 303 32.36 -2.43 24.10
C GLY A 303 30.88 -2.61 23.79
N TYR A 304 30.53 -2.89 22.54
CA TYR A 304 29.19 -3.26 22.10
C TYR A 304 29.11 -4.74 21.73
N THR A 305 27.92 -5.28 21.92
CA THR A 305 27.65 -6.70 21.75
C THR A 305 27.50 -7.07 20.27
N LYS A 306 28.27 -8.07 19.83
CA LYS A 306 28.31 -8.54 18.43
C LYS A 306 27.31 -9.67 18.18
N ARG A 307 26.79 -9.78 16.95
CA ARG A 307 25.85 -10.85 16.55
C ARG A 307 26.47 -12.25 16.52
N GLN A 308 27.77 -12.33 16.24
CA GLN A 308 28.56 -13.55 16.19
C GLN A 308 30.01 -13.20 16.56
N GLU A 309 30.76 -14.18 17.08
CA GLU A 309 32.20 -14.04 17.29
C GLU A 309 32.93 -13.74 15.97
N GLY A 310 33.77 -12.71 15.97
CA GLY A 310 34.50 -12.26 14.77
C GLY A 310 33.68 -11.46 13.76
N ASP A 311 32.37 -11.27 13.97
CA ASP A 311 31.52 -10.41 13.14
C ASP A 311 31.75 -8.92 13.46
N TYR A 312 31.40 -8.06 12.51
CA TYR A 312 31.36 -6.60 12.68
C TYR A 312 29.94 -6.11 13.01
N LYS A 313 28.91 -6.92 12.72
CA LYS A 313 27.50 -6.57 12.98
C LYS A 313 27.18 -6.64 14.48
N LEU A 314 26.52 -5.61 15.00
CA LEU A 314 26.10 -5.52 16.40
C LEU A 314 24.69 -6.09 16.62
N CYS A 315 24.44 -6.59 17.82
CA CYS A 315 23.21 -7.31 18.17
C CYS A 315 22.13 -6.36 18.70
N LEU A 316 21.11 -6.06 17.89
CA LEU A 316 19.99 -5.18 18.31
C LEU A 316 19.10 -5.73 19.43
N ALA A 317 19.18 -7.02 19.75
CA ALA A 317 18.51 -7.56 20.93
C ALA A 317 19.14 -7.05 22.24
N ASP A 318 20.40 -6.60 22.21
CA ASP A 318 21.02 -5.90 23.33
C ASP A 318 20.53 -4.44 23.36
N PRO A 319 19.81 -4.02 24.42
CA PRO A 319 19.32 -2.65 24.54
C PRO A 319 20.42 -1.60 24.38
N LYS A 320 21.65 -1.86 24.85
CA LYS A 320 22.77 -0.92 24.73
C LYS A 320 23.12 -0.62 23.27
N VAL A 321 23.06 -1.65 22.41
CA VAL A 321 23.34 -1.51 20.97
C VAL A 321 22.20 -0.74 20.30
N SER A 322 20.96 -1.10 20.61
CA SER A 322 19.77 -0.41 20.06
C SER A 322 19.76 1.07 20.48
N ASP A 323 19.99 1.36 21.76
CA ASP A 323 20.03 2.73 22.27
C ASP A 323 21.12 3.55 21.57
N ALA A 324 22.32 3.00 21.39
CA ALA A 324 23.39 3.70 20.68
C ALA A 324 23.02 4.10 19.25
N LEU A 325 22.40 3.20 18.48
CA LEU A 325 21.91 3.52 17.13
C LEU A 325 20.90 4.68 17.16
N PHE A 326 19.85 4.53 17.97
CA PHE A 326 18.76 5.50 17.97
C PHE A 326 19.13 6.81 18.64
N ASP A 327 20.09 6.82 19.58
CA ASP A 327 20.62 8.04 20.21
C ASP A 327 21.38 8.86 19.18
N GLY A 328 22.19 8.20 18.34
CA GLY A 328 22.85 8.81 17.19
C GLY A 328 21.86 9.42 16.19
N ILE A 329 20.85 8.64 15.78
CA ILE A 329 19.80 9.14 14.86
C ILE A 329 19.05 10.32 15.48
N GLU A 330 18.64 10.22 16.75
CA GLU A 330 17.95 11.29 17.47
C GLU A 330 18.80 12.56 17.54
N GLN A 331 20.10 12.44 17.82
CA GLN A 331 21.00 13.58 17.81
C GLN A 331 21.02 14.24 16.42
N GLN A 332 21.16 13.46 15.34
CA GLN A 332 21.14 14.02 13.99
C GLN A 332 19.80 14.63 13.60
N MET A 333 18.67 14.04 14.04
CA MET A 333 17.36 14.66 13.84
C MET A 333 17.28 16.06 14.47
N ARG A 334 17.89 16.26 15.64
CA ARG A 334 17.89 17.54 16.35
C ARG A 334 18.88 18.55 15.75
N GLU A 335 20.08 18.10 15.41
CA GLU A 335 21.15 18.97 14.91
C GLU A 335 20.98 19.32 13.43
N CYS A 336 20.60 18.35 12.60
CA CYS A 336 20.49 18.50 11.15
C CYS A 336 19.06 18.74 10.66
N ARG A 337 18.06 18.74 11.56
CA ARG A 337 16.62 18.87 11.24
C ARG A 337 16.14 17.83 10.22
N LEU A 338 16.56 16.57 10.38
CA LEU A 338 16.23 15.50 9.44
C LEU A 338 14.71 15.32 9.31
N THR A 339 14.24 15.21 8.07
CA THR A 339 12.84 14.86 7.76
C THR A 339 12.71 13.47 7.17
N SER A 340 13.84 12.83 6.82
CA SER A 340 13.87 11.45 6.37
C SER A 340 15.12 10.70 6.86
N ILE A 341 14.98 9.38 6.96
CA ILE A 341 16.09 8.45 7.25
C ILE A 341 16.00 7.24 6.31
N LYS A 342 17.17 6.76 5.87
CA LYS A 342 17.32 5.49 5.16
C LYS A 342 18.01 4.50 6.10
N LEU A 343 17.33 3.40 6.40
CA LEU A 343 17.77 2.37 7.34
C LEU A 343 18.15 1.12 6.57
N ASP A 344 19.42 0.77 6.56
CA ASP A 344 19.95 -0.34 5.78
C ASP A 344 20.54 -1.43 6.67
N PHE A 345 20.79 -2.60 6.09
CA PHE A 345 21.49 -3.70 6.76
C PHE A 345 20.89 -4.13 8.11
N ALA A 346 19.57 -4.32 8.15
CA ALA A 346 18.83 -4.78 9.34
C ALA A 346 18.90 -6.32 9.54
N TYR A 347 19.83 -6.77 10.37
CA TYR A 347 19.98 -8.16 10.80
C TYR A 347 19.42 -8.37 12.22
N PHE A 348 18.17 -8.81 12.32
CA PHE A 348 17.49 -8.99 13.61
C PHE A 348 17.85 -10.29 14.35
N GLU A 349 18.33 -11.32 13.65
CA GLU A 349 18.73 -12.60 14.27
C GLU A 349 20.12 -12.50 14.91
N CYS A 350 20.48 -13.30 15.89
CA CYS A 350 21.79 -13.30 16.55
C CYS A 350 22.21 -14.75 16.84
N GLU A 351 23.47 -15.08 16.61
CA GLU A 351 24.01 -16.45 16.71
C GLU A 351 25.07 -16.58 17.81
N ASN A 352 25.37 -15.49 18.52
CA ASN A 352 26.40 -15.49 19.55
C ASN A 352 25.96 -16.32 20.78
N LYS A 353 26.66 -17.43 21.00
CA LYS A 353 26.39 -18.40 22.08
C LYS A 353 26.76 -17.90 23.48
N GLU A 354 27.59 -16.87 23.56
CA GLU A 354 27.98 -16.24 24.84
C GLU A 354 26.84 -15.36 25.40
N HIS A 355 25.77 -15.13 24.64
CA HIS A 355 24.63 -14.38 25.11
C HIS A 355 23.70 -15.27 25.92
N THR A 356 23.48 -14.92 27.19
CA THR A 356 22.56 -15.63 28.12
C THR A 356 21.09 -15.59 27.68
N TYR A 357 20.77 -14.84 26.62
CA TYR A 357 19.43 -14.66 26.08
C TYR A 357 19.18 -15.35 24.73
N HIS A 358 20.16 -16.03 24.13
CA HIS A 358 20.03 -16.59 22.78
C HIS A 358 20.35 -18.09 22.74
N SER A 359 19.47 -18.87 22.14
CA SER A 359 19.71 -20.26 21.77
C SER A 359 20.20 -20.41 20.34
N ALA A 360 20.69 -21.61 20.02
CA ALA A 360 21.09 -22.03 18.69
C ALA A 360 19.96 -21.92 17.62
N LEU A 361 18.69 -21.73 18.01
CA LEU A 361 17.55 -21.68 17.10
C LEU A 361 17.26 -20.28 16.52
N LYS A 362 18.04 -19.24 16.89
CA LYS A 362 17.97 -17.84 16.40
C LYS A 362 16.66 -17.07 16.66
N THR A 363 15.56 -17.76 16.94
CA THR A 363 14.22 -17.19 17.19
C THR A 363 14.17 -16.34 18.46
N GLU A 364 15.00 -16.64 19.45
CA GLU A 364 15.01 -15.96 20.75
C GLU A 364 15.64 -14.56 20.69
N SER A 365 16.37 -14.20 19.63
CA SER A 365 16.93 -12.86 19.46
C SER A 365 16.09 -11.97 18.53
N LYS A 366 15.38 -12.58 17.57
CA LYS A 366 14.73 -11.84 16.47
C LYS A 366 13.62 -10.92 16.96
N GLU A 367 12.68 -11.46 17.74
CA GLU A 367 11.60 -10.64 18.27
C GLU A 367 12.07 -9.55 19.24
N PRO A 368 12.98 -9.82 20.22
CA PRO A 368 13.58 -8.76 21.02
C PRO A 368 14.25 -7.66 20.18
N ALA A 369 15.03 -8.03 19.17
CA ALA A 369 15.69 -7.07 18.27
C ALA A 369 14.68 -6.23 17.48
N VAL A 370 13.64 -6.85 16.91
CA VAL A 370 12.57 -6.12 16.21
C VAL A 370 11.81 -5.22 17.19
N ARG A 371 11.51 -5.66 18.40
CA ARG A 371 10.84 -4.83 19.42
C ARG A 371 11.67 -3.61 19.80
N ASN A 372 12.96 -3.81 20.09
CA ASN A 372 13.88 -2.70 20.39
C ASN A 372 13.95 -1.71 19.23
N PHE A 373 14.02 -2.22 18.00
CA PHE A 373 13.94 -1.41 16.79
C PHE A 373 12.64 -0.60 16.71
N LEU A 374 11.47 -1.24 16.89
CA LEU A 374 10.17 -0.55 16.84
C LEU A 374 10.03 0.52 17.95
N HIS A 375 10.51 0.24 19.16
CA HIS A 375 10.57 1.23 20.24
C HIS A 375 11.44 2.44 19.87
N GLY A 376 12.59 2.20 19.23
CA GLY A 376 13.44 3.25 18.69
C GLY A 376 12.71 4.09 17.64
N ILE A 377 12.03 3.46 16.69
CA ILE A 377 11.21 4.15 15.67
C ILE A 377 10.11 5.01 16.31
N GLU A 378 9.40 4.49 17.32
CA GLU A 378 8.41 5.26 18.07
C GLU A 378 9.03 6.45 18.80
N ARG A 379 10.24 6.30 19.35
CA ARG A 379 11.00 7.41 19.96
C ARG A 379 11.30 8.50 18.95
N LEU A 380 11.76 8.14 17.75
CA LEU A 380 12.02 9.10 16.66
C LEU A 380 10.73 9.80 16.20
N LYS A 381 9.62 9.07 16.09
CA LYS A 381 8.32 9.65 15.69
C LYS A 381 7.72 10.61 16.72
N LYS A 382 8.08 10.49 18.00
CA LYS A 382 7.73 11.51 19.00
C LYS A 382 8.42 12.85 18.73
N ILE A 383 9.56 12.84 18.05
CA ILE A 383 10.31 14.06 17.65
C ILE A 383 9.72 14.61 16.35
N ASN A 384 9.53 13.76 15.34
CA ASN A 384 8.92 14.12 14.07
C ASN A 384 7.88 13.06 13.66
N PRO A 385 6.57 13.31 13.90
CA PRO A 385 5.51 12.38 13.52
C PRO A 385 5.41 12.10 12.02
N ASN A 386 5.96 13.00 11.19
CA ASN A 386 5.98 12.89 9.73
C ASN A 386 7.33 12.39 9.19
N LEU A 387 8.21 11.87 10.05
CA LEU A 387 9.51 11.34 9.63
C LEU A 387 9.32 10.28 8.54
N LEU A 388 9.91 10.51 7.37
CA LEU A 388 9.94 9.54 6.28
C LEU A 388 11.00 8.49 6.56
N ILE A 389 10.59 7.23 6.65
CA ILE A 389 11.49 6.10 6.94
C ILE A 389 11.54 5.16 5.74
N LEU A 390 12.71 5.11 5.10
CA LEU A 390 13.00 4.21 3.99
C LEU A 390 13.74 2.97 4.54
N ALA A 391 13.08 1.83 4.56
CA ALA A 391 13.63 0.59 5.10
C ALA A 391 14.25 -0.26 3.98
N TYR A 392 15.58 -0.32 3.95
CA TYR A 392 16.37 -0.94 2.89
C TYR A 392 16.68 -2.42 3.14
N ASN A 393 17.93 -2.87 3.11
CA ASN A 393 18.24 -4.29 3.22
C ASN A 393 17.96 -4.80 4.63
N GLY A 394 17.41 -6.02 4.76
CA GLY A 394 17.21 -6.69 6.06
C GLY A 394 15.78 -6.77 6.60
N PHE A 395 14.81 -6.10 5.97
CA PHE A 395 13.41 -6.13 6.40
C PHE A 395 12.59 -7.30 5.81
N THR A 396 13.25 -8.21 5.09
CA THR A 396 12.68 -9.47 4.64
C THR A 396 12.78 -10.55 5.73
N THR A 397 11.94 -11.58 5.62
CA THR A 397 11.97 -12.74 6.52
C THR A 397 13.28 -13.53 6.45
N ASP A 398 13.97 -13.45 5.30
CA ASP A 398 15.34 -13.93 5.07
C ASP A 398 16.00 -13.01 4.04
N LEU A 399 17.24 -12.61 4.28
CA LEU A 399 18.01 -11.72 3.40
C LEU A 399 18.25 -12.30 2.01
N LYS A 400 18.31 -13.63 1.88
CA LYS A 400 18.48 -14.27 0.56
C LYS A 400 17.36 -13.89 -0.40
N TYR A 401 16.19 -13.49 0.10
CA TYR A 401 15.08 -13.07 -0.75
C TYR A 401 15.36 -11.76 -1.48
N LEU A 402 16.26 -10.92 -0.99
CA LEU A 402 16.77 -9.75 -1.73
C LEU A 402 17.82 -10.13 -2.77
N ALA A 403 18.30 -11.38 -2.74
CA ALA A 403 19.32 -11.95 -3.62
C ALA A 403 18.79 -13.02 -4.61
N TYR A 404 17.54 -13.49 -4.50
CA TYR A 404 16.98 -14.51 -5.40
C TYR A 404 15.47 -14.38 -5.60
N VAL A 405 15.03 -14.57 -6.85
CA VAL A 405 13.61 -14.52 -7.26
C VAL A 405 13.11 -15.90 -7.72
N ASP A 406 13.45 -16.95 -6.95
CA ASP A 406 12.95 -18.31 -7.21
C ASP A 406 11.57 -18.52 -6.57
N GLU A 407 10.54 -18.64 -7.40
CA GLU A 407 9.15 -18.86 -6.97
C GLU A 407 8.95 -20.13 -6.13
N LYS A 408 9.82 -21.14 -6.29
CA LYS A 408 9.75 -22.41 -5.53
C LYS A 408 10.33 -22.26 -4.11
N LEU A 409 11.29 -21.35 -3.93
CA LEU A 409 11.96 -21.11 -2.65
C LEU A 409 11.31 -19.98 -1.84
N CYS A 410 10.64 -19.03 -2.53
CA CYS A 410 10.16 -17.79 -1.93
C CYS A 410 8.62 -17.77 -1.89
N LYS A 411 8.02 -18.26 -0.79
CA LYS A 411 6.55 -18.19 -0.63
C LYS A 411 6.08 -16.78 -0.34
N TYR A 412 6.50 -16.22 0.79
CA TYR A 412 6.18 -14.86 1.24
C TYR A 412 7.41 -14.28 1.92
N THR A 413 7.96 -13.20 1.37
CA THR A 413 9.34 -12.79 1.67
C THR A 413 9.43 -11.62 2.62
N VAL A 414 8.35 -10.88 2.80
CA VAL A 414 8.31 -9.66 3.60
C VAL A 414 6.99 -9.57 4.35
N SER A 415 7.03 -9.08 5.57
CA SER A 415 5.85 -8.88 6.41
C SER A 415 5.13 -7.56 6.08
N PRO A 416 3.82 -7.55 5.75
CA PRO A 416 3.04 -6.32 5.58
C PRO A 416 2.93 -5.46 6.84
N TRP A 417 3.09 -6.07 8.02
CA TRP A 417 3.01 -5.37 9.30
C TRP A 417 4.11 -4.32 9.48
N TRP A 418 5.21 -4.43 8.73
CA TRP A 418 6.26 -3.40 8.72
C TRP A 418 5.71 -2.02 8.35
N LEU A 419 4.69 -1.95 7.49
CA LEU A 419 4.12 -0.68 7.04
C LEU A 419 3.38 0.09 8.14
N PHE A 420 3.08 -0.52 9.28
CA PHE A 420 2.55 0.20 10.46
C PHE A 420 3.60 1.13 11.07
N TYR A 421 4.88 0.89 10.76
CA TYR A 421 6.01 1.61 11.34
C TYR A 421 6.88 2.31 10.29
N LEU A 422 6.96 1.76 9.08
CA LEU A 422 7.90 2.17 8.02
C LEU A 422 7.14 2.67 6.79
N ASN A 423 7.62 3.72 6.14
CA ASN A 423 6.93 4.30 4.98
C ASN A 423 7.12 3.43 3.74
N TYR A 424 8.34 2.97 3.50
CA TYR A 424 8.67 2.14 2.35
C TYR A 424 9.57 0.97 2.75
N ILE A 425 9.38 -0.17 2.08
CA ILE A 425 10.22 -1.35 2.22
C ILE A 425 10.86 -1.67 0.87
N TYR A 426 12.18 -1.72 0.86
CA TYR A 426 13.00 -1.94 -0.31
C TYR A 426 12.95 -3.37 -0.81
N CYS A 427 12.72 -3.49 -2.12
CA CYS A 427 12.65 -4.78 -2.77
C CYS A 427 14.00 -5.30 -3.30
N GLY A 428 15.09 -4.54 -3.17
CA GLY A 428 16.45 -5.02 -3.41
C GLY A 428 17.25 -4.19 -4.43
N ASP A 429 18.56 -4.42 -4.43
CA ASP A 429 19.54 -3.65 -5.22
C ASP A 429 19.41 -3.80 -6.73
N PRO A 430 19.74 -2.76 -7.50
CA PRO A 430 19.79 -2.86 -8.96
C PRO A 430 20.79 -3.93 -9.37
N ARG A 431 20.30 -5.04 -9.93
CA ARG A 431 21.14 -6.14 -10.41
C ARG A 431 20.54 -6.81 -11.64
N PRO A 432 21.35 -7.48 -12.46
CA PRO A 432 20.85 -8.24 -13.61
C PRO A 432 19.82 -9.28 -13.19
N SER A 433 18.78 -9.43 -13.99
CA SER A 433 17.80 -10.50 -13.85
C SER A 433 18.37 -11.84 -14.29
N GLU A 434 17.70 -12.91 -13.86
CA GLU A 434 17.95 -14.28 -14.34
C GLU A 434 17.47 -14.50 -15.79
N VAL A 435 16.76 -13.53 -16.38
CA VAL A 435 16.27 -13.58 -17.76
C VAL A 435 17.36 -13.09 -18.72
N PRO A 436 17.80 -13.91 -19.70
CA PRO A 436 18.80 -13.49 -20.67
C PRO A 436 18.32 -12.31 -21.49
N THR A 437 19.01 -11.17 -21.38
CA THR A 437 18.66 -9.92 -22.05
C THR A 437 19.89 -9.33 -22.72
N ARG A 438 19.71 -8.71 -23.90
CA ARG A 438 20.82 -8.12 -24.66
C ARG A 438 21.45 -6.90 -23.99
N ASN A 439 20.62 -6.07 -23.34
CA ASN A 439 21.05 -4.83 -22.69
C ASN A 439 21.04 -5.00 -21.17
N LEU A 440 22.11 -4.57 -20.52
CA LEU A 440 22.25 -4.67 -19.07
C LEU A 440 21.19 -3.85 -18.32
N SER A 441 20.93 -2.63 -18.79
CA SER A 441 19.94 -1.72 -18.22
C SER A 441 18.52 -2.31 -18.19
N ASN A 442 18.09 -2.96 -19.29
CA ASN A 442 16.81 -3.65 -19.32
C ASN A 442 16.78 -4.84 -18.34
N SER A 443 17.88 -5.58 -18.20
CA SER A 443 17.96 -6.69 -17.24
C SER A 443 17.76 -6.24 -15.79
N ILE A 444 18.24 -5.05 -15.42
CA ILE A 444 18.04 -4.45 -14.10
C ILE A 444 16.55 -4.12 -13.85
N ILE A 445 15.86 -3.59 -14.87
CA ILE A 445 14.41 -3.33 -14.81
C ILE A 445 13.66 -4.65 -14.55
N TYR A 446 14.00 -5.71 -15.28
CA TYR A 446 13.30 -7.00 -15.18
C TYR A 446 13.50 -7.65 -13.82
N TYR A 447 14.71 -7.55 -13.27
CA TYR A 447 15.00 -8.01 -11.92
C TYR A 447 14.13 -7.29 -10.89
N THR A 448 14.08 -5.96 -10.97
CA THR A 448 13.33 -5.12 -10.03
C THR A 448 11.84 -5.42 -10.09
N ASP A 449 11.29 -5.59 -11.30
CA ASP A 449 9.89 -5.96 -11.47
C ASP A 449 9.58 -7.37 -10.96
N ALA A 450 10.55 -8.28 -10.99
CA ALA A 450 10.43 -9.60 -10.39
C ALA A 450 10.37 -9.51 -8.86
N MET A 451 11.19 -8.65 -8.26
CA MET A 451 11.16 -8.36 -6.82
C MET A 451 9.86 -7.70 -6.39
N ILE A 452 9.34 -6.75 -7.17
CA ILE A 452 8.05 -6.12 -6.90
C ILE A 452 6.92 -7.17 -6.92
N ALA A 453 6.93 -8.08 -7.89
CA ALA A 453 5.95 -9.18 -7.93
C ALA A 453 6.02 -10.07 -6.68
N GLN A 454 7.23 -10.33 -6.18
CA GLN A 454 7.46 -11.10 -4.95
C GLN A 454 6.95 -10.38 -3.68
N PHE A 455 7.11 -9.05 -3.62
CA PHE A 455 6.59 -8.22 -2.53
C PHE A 455 5.05 -8.10 -2.61
N ALA A 456 4.49 -7.92 -3.80
CA ALA A 456 3.04 -7.92 -4.02
C ALA A 456 2.40 -9.27 -3.66
N LYS A 457 3.06 -10.39 -3.97
CA LYS A 457 2.64 -11.74 -3.53
C LYS A 457 2.61 -11.88 -2.01
N SER A 458 3.47 -11.15 -1.31
CA SER A 458 3.51 -11.03 0.15
C SER A 458 2.49 -10.04 0.71
N LEU A 459 1.58 -9.50 -0.13
CA LEU A 459 0.52 -8.54 0.21
C LEU A 459 1.02 -7.17 0.66
N ILE A 460 2.20 -6.75 0.19
CA ILE A 460 2.63 -5.36 0.31
C ILE A 460 1.88 -4.53 -0.75
N PRO A 461 1.16 -3.46 -0.38
CA PRO A 461 0.62 -2.51 -1.36
C PRO A 461 1.75 -1.86 -2.16
N PHE A 462 1.56 -1.62 -3.46
CA PHE A 462 2.58 -1.06 -4.36
C PHE A 462 3.17 0.26 -3.83
N GLU A 463 2.33 1.12 -3.26
CA GLU A 463 2.73 2.40 -2.65
C GLU A 463 3.51 2.27 -1.32
N GLY A 464 3.81 1.03 -0.89
CA GLY A 464 4.69 0.71 0.23
C GLY A 464 5.97 0.00 -0.18
N ILE A 465 6.18 -0.25 -1.48
CA ILE A 465 7.38 -0.90 -2.01
C ILE A 465 8.36 0.19 -2.49
N ASP A 466 9.62 0.13 -2.06
CA ASP A 466 10.72 0.91 -2.64
C ASP A 466 11.40 0.09 -3.74
N ASP A 467 11.42 0.64 -4.96
CA ASP A 467 11.90 -0.01 -6.18
C ASP A 467 13.31 0.41 -6.58
N HIS A 468 14.13 0.95 -5.67
CA HIS A 468 15.48 1.51 -5.89
C HIS A 468 15.58 2.75 -6.77
N GLY A 469 14.50 3.20 -7.41
CA GLY A 469 14.52 4.42 -8.22
C GLY A 469 15.21 4.30 -9.58
N THR A 470 15.55 5.44 -10.14
CA THR A 470 16.39 5.57 -11.34
C THR A 470 17.79 5.98 -10.92
N MET A 471 18.77 5.13 -11.19
CA MET A 471 20.15 5.35 -10.79
C MET A 471 21.04 5.64 -11.99
N ILE A 472 21.86 6.69 -11.87
CA ILE A 472 22.83 7.10 -12.88
C ILE A 472 24.22 7.26 -12.25
N GLY A 473 25.27 6.86 -12.95
CA GLY A 473 26.61 6.98 -12.39
C GLY A 473 27.66 6.11 -13.06
N LYS A 474 28.91 6.31 -12.64
CA LYS A 474 30.05 5.51 -13.10
C LYS A 474 30.58 4.54 -12.02
N THR A 475 29.86 4.35 -10.92
CA THR A 475 30.32 3.48 -9.84
C THR A 475 30.00 2.01 -10.12
N GLY A 476 30.65 1.11 -9.37
CA GLY A 476 30.43 -0.33 -9.41
C GLY A 476 28.98 -0.71 -9.07
N THR A 477 28.36 -0.01 -8.13
CA THR A 477 26.94 -0.15 -7.75
C THR A 477 25.97 -0.19 -8.94
N ILE A 478 26.21 0.62 -9.98
CA ILE A 478 25.33 0.71 -11.17
C ILE A 478 26.05 0.28 -12.46
N TYR A 479 27.07 -0.56 -12.32
CA TYR A 479 27.79 -1.19 -13.45
C TYR A 479 28.35 -0.19 -14.46
N ASN A 480 28.75 1.01 -14.01
CA ASN A 480 29.30 2.06 -14.87
C ASN A 480 28.37 2.52 -16.02
N LEU A 481 27.05 2.35 -15.90
CA LEU A 481 26.08 2.61 -16.99
C LEU A 481 25.92 4.10 -17.36
N LYS A 482 26.39 5.04 -16.53
CA LYS A 482 26.15 6.48 -16.66
C LYS A 482 24.66 6.77 -16.78
N THR A 483 24.14 7.04 -17.98
CA THR A 483 22.73 7.31 -18.27
C THR A 483 22.08 6.25 -19.19
N GLU A 484 22.77 5.14 -19.45
CA GLU A 484 22.21 4.05 -20.26
C GLU A 484 20.94 3.48 -19.60
N GLY A 485 19.83 3.46 -20.35
CA GLY A 485 18.53 3.00 -19.85
C GLY A 485 17.79 3.98 -18.94
N PHE A 486 18.24 5.23 -18.85
CA PHE A 486 17.62 6.27 -18.00
C PHE A 486 16.11 6.43 -18.27
N TYR A 487 15.71 6.52 -19.54
CA TYR A 487 14.32 6.83 -19.91
C TYR A 487 13.36 5.71 -19.49
N ASP A 488 13.68 4.46 -19.85
CA ASP A 488 12.91 3.29 -19.45
C ASP A 488 12.85 3.17 -17.91
N SER A 489 14.00 3.32 -17.23
CA SER A 489 14.08 3.26 -15.76
C SER A 489 13.20 4.32 -15.10
N TRP A 490 13.21 5.56 -15.60
CA TRP A 490 12.39 6.66 -15.07
C TRP A 490 10.90 6.42 -15.25
N ILE A 491 10.49 5.94 -16.42
CA ILE A 491 9.09 5.57 -16.68
C ILE A 491 8.66 4.41 -15.78
N MET A 492 9.53 3.44 -15.55
CA MET A 492 9.22 2.32 -14.65
C MET A 492 9.12 2.77 -13.21
N ASN A 493 9.95 3.72 -12.75
CA ASN A 493 9.86 4.32 -11.42
C ASN A 493 8.48 4.97 -11.17
N ILE A 494 7.87 5.57 -12.20
CA ILE A 494 6.49 6.08 -12.13
C ILE A 494 5.48 4.92 -12.17
N SER A 495 5.65 4.00 -13.13
CA SER A 495 4.65 3.00 -13.51
C SER A 495 4.34 1.98 -12.42
N ARG A 496 5.32 1.68 -11.57
CA ARG A 496 5.22 0.70 -10.48
C ARG A 496 4.31 1.15 -9.33
N GLY A 497 3.88 2.41 -9.32
CA GLY A 497 2.88 2.90 -8.34
C GLY A 497 3.43 3.16 -6.95
N GLY A 498 4.75 3.33 -6.80
CA GLY A 498 5.38 3.64 -5.52
C GLY A 498 4.96 4.98 -4.91
N GLN A 499 4.27 5.87 -5.65
CA GLN A 499 3.84 7.22 -5.22
C GLN A 499 4.99 8.15 -4.76
N LYS A 500 6.23 7.74 -4.98
CA LYS A 500 7.45 8.53 -4.90
C LYS A 500 8.26 8.39 -6.19
N LEU A 501 9.06 9.40 -6.47
CA LEU A 501 10.14 9.35 -7.45
C LEU A 501 11.47 9.37 -6.70
N HIS A 502 12.41 8.55 -7.16
CA HIS A 502 13.75 8.52 -6.58
C HIS A 502 14.79 8.56 -7.71
N LEU A 503 15.55 9.65 -7.79
CA LEU A 503 16.71 9.78 -8.68
C LEU A 503 17.98 9.60 -7.86
N TYR A 504 18.89 8.74 -8.32
CA TYR A 504 20.17 8.49 -7.67
C TYR A 504 21.35 8.89 -8.55
N GLY A 505 22.39 9.46 -7.92
CA GLY A 505 23.76 9.46 -8.42
C GLY A 505 24.17 10.68 -9.23
N GLU A 506 25.10 10.51 -10.17
CA GLU A 506 25.89 11.63 -10.73
C GLU A 506 25.10 12.48 -11.75
N THR A 507 24.51 13.58 -11.27
CA THR A 507 23.69 14.50 -12.08
C THR A 507 24.44 15.22 -13.20
N ASP A 508 25.78 15.31 -13.16
CA ASP A 508 26.55 15.94 -14.24
C ASP A 508 26.47 15.16 -15.56
N TYR A 509 26.02 13.89 -15.53
CA TYR A 509 25.72 13.14 -16.75
C TYR A 509 24.37 13.49 -17.38
N LEU A 510 23.48 14.20 -16.68
CA LEU A 510 22.16 14.56 -17.18
C LEU A 510 22.22 15.80 -18.08
N THR A 511 21.92 15.57 -19.36
CA THR A 511 21.70 16.62 -20.36
C THR A 511 20.34 17.33 -20.19
N GLU A 512 20.17 18.46 -20.88
CA GLU A 512 18.89 19.17 -21.00
C GLU A 512 17.72 18.27 -21.43
N GLN A 513 17.97 17.29 -22.30
CA GLN A 513 16.94 16.37 -22.77
C GLN A 513 16.42 15.48 -21.64
N HIS A 514 17.30 15.01 -20.75
CA HIS A 514 16.89 14.21 -19.60
C HIS A 514 16.05 15.04 -18.62
N TRP A 515 16.47 16.27 -18.33
CA TRP A 515 15.68 17.15 -17.44
C TRP A 515 14.31 17.51 -18.03
N LYS A 516 14.23 17.79 -19.34
CA LYS A 516 12.96 17.97 -20.04
C LYS A 516 12.09 16.71 -19.97
N PHE A 517 12.67 15.52 -20.10
CA PHE A 517 11.94 14.27 -19.98
C PHE A 517 11.35 14.05 -18.58
N ILE A 518 12.11 14.33 -17.52
CA ILE A 518 11.61 14.32 -16.14
C ILE A 518 10.43 15.28 -16.00
N ARG A 519 10.56 16.50 -16.53
CA ARG A 519 9.48 17.50 -16.51
C ARG A 519 8.25 17.01 -17.27
N ASP A 520 8.42 16.39 -18.44
CA ASP A 520 7.32 16.04 -19.35
C ASP A 520 6.56 14.78 -18.92
N SER A 521 7.22 13.89 -18.17
CA SER A 521 6.58 12.72 -17.55
C SER A 521 5.78 13.03 -16.28
N ARG A 522 5.79 14.28 -15.79
CA ARG A 522 5.14 14.67 -14.52
C ARG A 522 3.65 14.36 -14.44
N GLU A 523 2.91 14.50 -15.54
CA GLU A 523 1.45 14.26 -15.56
C GLU A 523 1.12 12.80 -15.19
N MET A 524 1.94 11.87 -15.70
CA MET A 524 1.80 10.45 -15.39
C MET A 524 2.07 10.19 -13.91
N PHE A 525 3.11 10.82 -13.33
CA PHE A 525 3.41 10.69 -11.90
C PHE A 525 2.33 11.30 -11.01
N ASP A 526 1.84 12.49 -11.36
CA ASP A 526 0.77 13.15 -10.63
C ASP A 526 -0.51 12.29 -10.64
N PHE A 527 -0.77 11.57 -11.74
CA PHE A 527 -1.86 10.60 -11.83
C PHE A 527 -1.67 9.41 -10.88
N THR A 528 -0.48 8.80 -10.83
CA THR A 528 -0.24 7.65 -9.93
C THR A 528 -0.38 8.02 -8.45
N CYS A 529 -0.19 9.30 -8.12
CA CYS A 529 -0.33 9.84 -6.77
C CYS A 529 -1.77 10.20 -6.38
N ARG A 530 -2.75 10.11 -7.28
CA ARG A 530 -4.14 10.47 -6.94
C ARG A 530 -4.74 9.51 -5.89
N PRO A 531 -5.63 9.97 -5.00
CA PRO A 531 -6.26 9.10 -4.00
C PRO A 531 -7.14 7.98 -4.56
N ASP A 532 -7.73 8.19 -5.73
CA ASP A 532 -8.59 7.25 -6.45
C ASP A 532 -7.81 6.32 -7.39
N ASN A 533 -6.51 6.56 -7.60
CA ASN A 533 -5.66 5.69 -8.41
C ASN A 533 -5.32 4.38 -7.69
N ILE A 534 -5.46 3.27 -8.41
CA ILE A 534 -5.06 1.93 -7.99
C ILE A 534 -4.02 1.42 -9.00
N THR A 535 -2.88 0.98 -8.47
CA THR A 535 -1.86 0.29 -9.25
C THR A 535 -2.06 -1.22 -9.18
N THR A 536 -2.00 -1.89 -10.33
CA THR A 536 -2.03 -3.36 -10.43
C THR A 536 -0.98 -3.86 -11.42
N GLN A 537 -0.38 -5.01 -11.12
CA GLN A 537 0.43 -5.74 -12.11
C GLN A 537 -0.50 -6.49 -13.06
N ILE A 538 -0.19 -6.48 -14.36
CA ILE A 538 -1.00 -7.08 -15.42
C ILE A 538 -0.16 -8.00 -16.31
N LEU A 539 -0.85 -8.89 -17.05
CA LEU A 539 -0.25 -9.91 -17.92
C LEU A 539 0.60 -10.93 -17.14
N GLY A 540 1.89 -11.07 -17.44
CA GLY A 540 2.80 -12.02 -16.80
C GLY A 540 3.65 -11.42 -15.67
N VAL A 541 4.69 -12.17 -15.29
CA VAL A 541 5.81 -11.70 -14.45
C VAL A 541 7.12 -11.89 -15.22
N PRO A 542 8.13 -11.02 -15.04
CA PRO A 542 9.36 -11.02 -15.83
C PRO A 542 10.07 -12.39 -15.87
N ASN A 543 10.16 -13.11 -14.75
CA ASN A 543 10.86 -14.40 -14.63
C ASN A 543 10.28 -15.54 -15.48
N MET A 544 9.09 -15.34 -16.04
CA MET A 544 8.45 -16.32 -16.92
C MET A 544 8.78 -16.10 -18.41
N GLU A 545 9.69 -15.17 -18.72
CA GLU A 545 10.06 -14.75 -20.09
C GLU A 545 8.84 -14.38 -20.95
N ARG A 546 7.89 -13.66 -20.35
CA ARG A 546 6.65 -13.23 -20.99
C ARG A 546 6.46 -11.73 -20.79
N PRO A 547 5.81 -11.04 -21.76
CA PRO A 547 5.41 -9.67 -21.55
C PRO A 547 4.58 -9.50 -20.28
N TYR A 548 4.85 -8.41 -19.57
CA TYR A 548 4.18 -8.04 -18.34
C TYR A 548 3.90 -6.54 -18.34
N GLY A 549 3.27 -6.03 -17.30
CA GLY A 549 3.04 -4.60 -17.20
C GLY A 549 2.42 -4.15 -15.89
N TYR A 550 2.11 -2.86 -15.86
CA TYR A 550 1.43 -2.21 -14.75
C TYR A 550 0.26 -1.38 -15.29
N SER A 551 -0.88 -1.45 -14.62
CA SER A 551 -2.01 -0.53 -14.81
C SER A 551 -2.08 0.42 -13.62
N ASN A 552 -2.13 1.71 -13.91
CA ASN A 552 -2.48 2.77 -12.96
C ASN A 552 -3.85 3.30 -13.40
N SER A 553 -4.90 3.03 -12.63
CA SER A 553 -6.26 3.38 -13.00
C SER A 553 -7.08 3.89 -11.83
N ASN A 554 -7.97 4.84 -12.11
CA ASN A 554 -9.06 5.23 -11.20
C ASN A 554 -10.43 4.65 -11.61
N GLY A 555 -10.43 3.66 -12.51
CA GLY A 555 -11.61 2.98 -13.02
C GLY A 555 -12.24 3.60 -14.27
N TYR A 556 -11.89 4.83 -14.65
CA TYR A 556 -12.44 5.49 -15.86
C TYR A 556 -11.36 6.06 -16.79
N GLU A 557 -10.18 6.37 -16.27
CA GLU A 557 -9.00 6.71 -17.04
C GLU A 557 -7.76 6.09 -16.39
N GLY A 558 -6.65 6.12 -17.11
CA GLY A 558 -5.40 5.61 -16.56
C GLY A 558 -4.26 5.49 -17.56
N TYR A 559 -3.22 4.82 -17.10
CA TYR A 559 -2.03 4.49 -17.86
C TYR A 559 -1.77 3.00 -17.76
N ILE A 560 -1.37 2.40 -18.87
CA ILE A 560 -0.82 1.06 -18.90
C ILE A 560 0.61 1.12 -19.42
N THR A 561 1.51 0.56 -18.64
CA THR A 561 2.91 0.35 -19.03
C THR A 561 3.09 -1.12 -19.37
N LEU A 562 3.57 -1.40 -20.57
CA LEU A 562 3.83 -2.74 -21.08
C LEU A 562 5.33 -2.92 -21.27
N VAL A 563 5.83 -4.04 -20.79
CA VAL A 563 7.25 -4.41 -20.85
C VAL A 563 7.37 -5.74 -21.57
N ASN A 564 8.18 -5.77 -22.63
CA ASN A 564 8.55 -7.00 -23.31
C ASN A 564 9.96 -7.42 -22.90
N CYS A 565 10.09 -8.36 -21.96
CA CYS A 565 11.36 -8.95 -21.57
C CYS A 565 11.89 -10.04 -22.51
N CYS A 566 11.19 -10.31 -23.62
CA CYS A 566 11.65 -11.30 -24.59
C CYS A 566 12.65 -10.69 -25.57
N ASN A 567 13.56 -11.54 -26.06
CA ASN A 567 14.51 -11.20 -27.14
C ASN A 567 13.89 -11.15 -28.55
N MET A 568 12.55 -11.18 -28.65
CA MET A 568 11.80 -11.08 -29.90
C MET A 568 10.56 -10.21 -29.70
N GLU A 569 10.06 -9.66 -30.80
CA GLU A 569 8.79 -8.94 -30.80
C GLU A 569 7.65 -9.83 -30.29
N LYS A 570 6.75 -9.25 -29.51
CA LYS A 570 5.56 -9.92 -28.98
C LYS A 570 4.31 -9.09 -29.26
N ILE A 571 3.22 -9.78 -29.55
CA ILE A 571 1.90 -9.18 -29.60
C ILE A 571 1.21 -9.51 -28.28
N VAL A 572 0.70 -8.49 -27.60
CA VAL A 572 -0.07 -8.66 -26.37
C VAL A 572 -1.46 -8.07 -26.53
N SER A 573 -2.42 -8.66 -25.82
CA SER A 573 -3.77 -8.12 -25.69
C SER A 573 -4.06 -7.92 -24.21
N VAL A 574 -4.35 -6.69 -23.83
CA VAL A 574 -4.72 -6.30 -22.47
C VAL A 574 -6.22 -6.09 -22.41
N SER A 575 -6.84 -6.55 -21.33
CA SER A 575 -8.21 -6.23 -20.95
C SER A 575 -8.26 -6.11 -19.43
N LEU A 576 -8.72 -4.96 -18.93
CA LEU A 576 -8.91 -4.73 -17.50
C LEU A 576 -10.37 -4.99 -17.10
N GLU A 577 -10.60 -5.31 -15.82
CA GLU A 577 -11.92 -5.62 -15.30
C GLU A 577 -12.89 -4.45 -15.46
N GLU A 578 -12.41 -3.24 -15.16
CA GLU A 578 -13.15 -1.99 -15.28
C GLU A 578 -13.69 -1.81 -16.72
N TRP A 579 -12.93 -2.18 -17.74
CA TRP A 579 -13.31 -1.97 -19.14
C TRP A 579 -14.48 -2.80 -19.62
N LYS A 580 -14.90 -3.83 -18.87
CA LYS A 580 -16.07 -4.65 -19.24
C LYS A 580 -17.32 -3.80 -19.49
N PHE A 581 -17.43 -2.68 -18.77
CA PHE A 581 -18.57 -1.78 -18.86
C PHE A 581 -18.37 -0.61 -19.83
N ALA A 582 -17.17 -0.45 -20.40
CA ALA A 582 -16.89 0.60 -21.35
C ALA A 582 -17.57 0.31 -22.70
N ASP A 583 -18.23 1.32 -23.28
CA ASP A 583 -18.75 1.24 -24.65
C ASP A 583 -17.59 1.26 -25.65
N ASN A 584 -16.67 2.21 -25.49
CA ASN A 584 -15.39 2.27 -26.18
C ASN A 584 -14.33 2.89 -25.25
N LEU A 585 -13.06 2.57 -25.51
CA LEU A 585 -11.92 3.21 -24.84
C LEU A 585 -11.14 4.02 -25.87
N GLU A 586 -10.70 5.21 -25.48
CA GLU A 586 -9.73 5.99 -26.24
C GLU A 586 -8.32 5.64 -25.74
N TRP A 587 -7.46 5.26 -26.68
CA TRP A 587 -6.07 4.86 -26.44
C TRP A 587 -5.11 5.85 -27.07
N GLU A 588 -4.06 6.24 -26.35
CA GLU A 588 -2.97 7.04 -26.90
C GLU A 588 -1.64 6.45 -26.45
N LYS A 589 -0.73 6.17 -27.39
CA LYS A 589 0.65 5.82 -27.05
C LYS A 589 1.40 7.09 -26.70
N ILE A 590 1.92 7.15 -25.48
CA ILE A 590 2.57 8.36 -24.94
C ILE A 590 4.07 8.17 -24.72
N TYR A 591 4.57 6.94 -24.75
CA TYR A 591 5.99 6.63 -24.58
C TYR A 591 6.35 5.34 -25.30
N ALA A 592 7.41 5.39 -26.10
CA ALA A 592 8.11 4.21 -26.62
C ALA A 592 9.47 4.62 -27.19
N GLY A 593 10.47 3.73 -27.09
CA GLY A 593 11.79 3.95 -27.66
C GLY A 593 12.47 5.19 -27.10
N ASP A 594 12.55 5.28 -25.76
CA ASP A 594 13.26 6.32 -25.02
C ASP A 594 12.75 7.77 -25.19
N GLN A 595 11.51 7.94 -25.65
CA GLN A 595 10.93 9.26 -25.86
C GLN A 595 9.44 9.31 -25.54
N MET A 596 9.00 10.47 -25.02
CA MET A 596 7.59 10.80 -24.95
C MET A 596 7.06 11.03 -26.38
N ILE A 597 5.91 10.44 -26.68
CA ILE A 597 5.23 10.53 -27.97
C ILE A 597 3.99 11.39 -27.79
N SER A 598 3.70 12.26 -28.77
CA SER A 598 2.45 13.00 -28.83
C SER A 598 1.78 12.81 -30.20
N GLY A 599 0.48 12.54 -30.21
CA GLY A 599 -0.31 12.50 -31.45
C GLY A 599 -0.35 11.17 -32.20
N GLU A 600 0.12 10.05 -31.62
CA GLU A 600 -0.18 8.72 -32.19
C GLU A 600 -1.65 8.34 -31.94
N LYS A 601 -2.28 7.84 -33.01
CA LYS A 601 -3.73 7.75 -33.21
C LYS A 601 -4.51 7.11 -32.06
N THR A 602 -5.62 7.76 -31.73
CA THR A 602 -6.73 7.19 -30.95
C THR A 602 -7.24 5.90 -31.56
N ILE A 603 -7.00 4.77 -30.89
CA ILE A 603 -7.66 3.49 -31.19
C ILE A 603 -8.93 3.44 -30.34
N PHE A 604 -10.06 3.00 -30.92
CA PHE A 604 -11.30 2.73 -30.18
C PHE A 604 -11.51 1.23 -30.10
N ALA A 605 -11.18 0.63 -28.95
CA ALA A 605 -11.31 -0.80 -28.73
C ALA A 605 -11.54 -1.11 -27.25
N LYS A 606 -12.28 -2.19 -26.96
CA LYS A 606 -12.50 -2.70 -25.58
C LYS A 606 -11.29 -3.46 -24.99
N SER A 607 -10.20 -3.51 -25.75
CA SER A 607 -8.93 -4.11 -25.38
C SER A 607 -7.80 -3.31 -26.02
N CYS A 608 -6.62 -3.29 -25.39
CA CYS A 608 -5.42 -2.77 -26.00
C CYS A 608 -4.65 -3.92 -26.64
N THR A 609 -4.55 -3.94 -27.98
CA THR A 609 -3.62 -4.84 -28.67
C THR A 609 -2.37 -4.06 -29.05
N ALA A 610 -1.23 -4.47 -28.51
CA ALA A 610 0.05 -3.80 -28.72
C ALA A 610 1.07 -4.76 -29.33
N VAL A 611 1.81 -4.27 -30.32
CA VAL A 611 3.04 -4.90 -30.82
C VAL A 611 4.19 -4.29 -30.04
N LEU A 612 4.90 -5.12 -29.29
CA LEU A 612 5.99 -4.71 -28.42
C LEU A 612 7.33 -5.18 -29.01
N PRO A 613 8.23 -4.28 -29.40
CA PRO A 613 9.58 -4.64 -29.81
C PRO A 613 10.30 -5.47 -28.74
N ALA A 614 11.32 -6.24 -29.14
CA ALA A 614 12.15 -6.97 -28.19
C ALA A 614 12.78 -6.03 -27.16
N ASN A 615 12.82 -6.43 -25.89
CA ASN A 615 13.43 -5.67 -24.80
C ASN A 615 12.94 -4.21 -24.68
N SER A 616 11.63 -3.98 -24.76
CA SER A 616 11.06 -2.62 -24.80
C SER A 616 10.10 -2.32 -23.65
N VAL A 617 9.99 -1.03 -23.31
CA VAL A 617 8.93 -0.46 -22.48
C VAL A 617 8.06 0.43 -23.37
N THR A 618 6.74 0.37 -23.18
CA THR A 618 5.77 1.20 -23.91
C THR A 618 4.65 1.62 -22.97
N VAL A 619 4.24 2.88 -23.00
CA VAL A 619 3.13 3.39 -22.19
C VAL A 619 1.99 3.84 -23.08
N TYR A 620 0.78 3.42 -22.71
CA TYR A 620 -0.47 3.88 -23.28
C TYR A 620 -1.28 4.62 -22.21
N ARG A 621 -1.73 5.82 -22.52
CA ARG A 621 -2.83 6.47 -21.80
C ARG A 621 -4.15 5.94 -22.33
N TRP A 622 -5.10 5.73 -21.43
CA TRP A 622 -6.45 5.36 -21.80
C TRP A 622 -7.49 6.12 -21.01
N LYS A 623 -8.66 6.32 -21.60
CA LYS A 623 -9.84 6.85 -20.92
C LYS A 623 -11.11 6.29 -21.53
N TYR A 624 -12.15 6.26 -20.73
CA TYR A 624 -13.48 5.91 -21.20
C TYR A 624 -13.89 6.92 -22.25
N ARG A 625 -14.32 6.39 -23.39
CA ARG A 625 -15.18 7.15 -24.28
C ARG A 625 -16.60 6.71 -23.99
N MET A 626 -17.24 7.47 -23.12
CA MET A 626 -18.69 7.50 -23.11
C MET A 626 -19.10 8.09 -24.46
N THR A 627 -19.46 7.25 -25.43
CA THR A 627 -20.53 7.66 -26.35
C THR A 627 -21.66 8.09 -25.44
N GLU A 628 -22.19 9.30 -25.62
CA GLU A 628 -23.43 9.71 -24.97
C GLU A 628 -24.44 8.58 -25.15
N LYS A 629 -24.55 7.68 -24.17
CA LYS A 629 -25.70 6.81 -24.05
C LYS A 629 -26.78 7.76 -23.59
N GLN A 630 -27.40 8.43 -24.57
CA GLN A 630 -28.74 8.91 -24.38
C GLN A 630 -29.53 7.66 -23.99
N TRP A 631 -29.78 7.52 -22.70
CA TRP A 631 -30.84 6.67 -22.19
C TRP A 631 -32.13 7.35 -22.65
N GLU A 632 -32.41 7.19 -23.93
CA GLU A 632 -33.54 7.72 -24.61
C GLU A 632 -34.46 6.59 -25.01
N GLY A 633 -35.75 6.90 -25.01
CA GLY A 633 -36.76 5.96 -25.42
C GLY A 633 -38.01 6.68 -25.83
N VAL A 634 -38.92 5.92 -26.40
CA VAL A 634 -40.23 6.39 -26.80
C VAL A 634 -41.25 5.35 -26.39
N SER A 635 -42.35 5.80 -25.82
CA SER A 635 -43.50 4.96 -25.53
C SER A 635 -44.78 5.68 -25.91
N LEU A 636 -45.75 4.91 -26.41
CA LEU A 636 -47.12 5.37 -26.61
C LEU A 636 -47.93 4.94 -25.38
N LEU A 637 -48.25 5.89 -24.51
CA LEU A 637 -49.13 5.64 -23.37
C LEU A 637 -50.57 5.90 -23.77
N CYS A 638 -51.38 4.84 -23.79
CA CYS A 638 -52.82 4.97 -23.97
C CYS A 638 -53.47 5.72 -22.80
N SER A 639 -54.55 6.45 -23.08
CA SER A 639 -55.36 7.10 -22.04
C SER A 639 -55.79 6.09 -20.95
N GLY A 640 -55.59 6.44 -19.69
CA GLY A 640 -55.94 5.61 -18.52
C GLY A 640 -54.87 4.63 -18.05
N PHE A 641 -53.77 4.43 -18.81
CA PHE A 641 -52.70 3.48 -18.49
C PHE A 641 -51.51 4.12 -17.78
N GLU A 642 -50.71 3.27 -17.13
CA GLU A 642 -49.43 3.62 -16.53
C GLU A 642 -48.31 2.68 -17.00
N GLU A 643 -47.09 3.20 -17.05
CA GLU A 643 -45.89 2.45 -17.43
C GLU A 643 -44.76 2.73 -16.44
N LYS A 644 -44.07 1.67 -16.02
CA LYS A 644 -42.90 1.74 -15.15
C LYS A 644 -41.64 1.53 -15.98
N MET A 645 -40.69 2.46 -15.86
CA MET A 645 -39.37 2.38 -16.48
C MET A 645 -38.27 2.41 -15.40
N THR A 646 -37.13 1.80 -15.72
CA THR A 646 -35.94 1.75 -14.86
C THR A 646 -34.81 2.56 -15.50
N ILE A 647 -34.10 3.37 -14.72
CA ILE A 647 -32.96 4.19 -15.17
C ILE A 647 -31.75 4.01 -14.22
N PRO A 648 -30.52 4.35 -14.67
CA PRO A 648 -29.30 4.18 -13.87
C PRO A 648 -29.30 4.94 -12.54
N ALA A 649 -28.64 4.37 -11.53
CA ALA A 649 -28.50 4.93 -10.18
C ALA A 649 -27.70 6.24 -10.13
N ASP A 650 -26.87 6.51 -11.13
CA ASP A 650 -26.05 7.72 -11.26
C ASP A 650 -26.76 8.84 -12.04
N THR A 651 -28.06 8.74 -12.28
CA THR A 651 -28.86 9.78 -12.94
C THR A 651 -28.83 11.10 -12.18
N ASP A 652 -28.57 12.21 -12.90
CA ASP A 652 -28.69 13.58 -12.39
C ASP A 652 -29.89 14.34 -12.99
N SER A 653 -30.42 13.94 -14.14
CA SER A 653 -31.51 14.64 -14.79
C SER A 653 -32.29 13.76 -15.74
N VAL A 654 -33.58 14.07 -15.96
CA VAL A 654 -34.43 13.38 -16.94
C VAL A 654 -35.30 14.39 -17.66
N THR A 655 -35.33 14.33 -18.99
CA THR A 655 -36.17 15.18 -19.84
C THR A 655 -37.22 14.32 -20.55
N PHE A 656 -38.48 14.74 -20.53
CA PHE A 656 -39.59 14.14 -21.27
C PHE A 656 -40.08 15.09 -22.35
N CYS A 657 -40.41 14.58 -23.52
CA CYS A 657 -41.06 15.30 -24.62
C CYS A 657 -42.39 14.59 -24.96
N PHE A 658 -43.46 15.36 -25.09
CA PHE A 658 -44.81 14.82 -25.26
C PHE A 658 -45.35 15.14 -26.65
N TYR A 659 -45.90 14.14 -27.32
CA TYR A 659 -46.48 14.24 -28.65
C TYR A 659 -47.85 13.58 -28.70
N ARG A 660 -48.70 14.07 -29.60
CA ARG A 660 -49.92 13.38 -30.03
C ARG A 660 -49.55 12.13 -30.83
N GLU A 661 -50.50 11.21 -30.95
CA GLU A 661 -50.35 10.00 -31.79
C GLU A 661 -50.01 10.33 -33.26
N ASN A 662 -50.47 11.49 -33.77
CA ASN A 662 -50.13 11.97 -35.11
C ASN A 662 -48.75 12.66 -35.23
N GLY A 663 -47.94 12.63 -34.17
CA GLY A 663 -46.58 13.18 -34.14
C GLY A 663 -46.47 14.67 -33.84
N LEU A 664 -47.58 15.41 -33.69
CA LEU A 664 -47.54 16.82 -33.32
C LEU A 664 -47.18 17.01 -31.83
N PRO A 665 -46.30 17.97 -31.46
CA PRO A 665 -45.96 18.22 -30.06
C PRO A 665 -47.19 18.63 -29.23
N LEU A 666 -47.33 18.06 -28.03
CA LEU A 666 -48.34 18.46 -27.04
C LEU A 666 -47.81 19.62 -26.21
N ARG A 667 -48.10 20.85 -26.64
CA ARG A 667 -47.68 22.06 -25.92
C ARG A 667 -48.66 22.41 -24.81
N THR A 668 -48.17 22.53 -23.58
CA THR A 668 -48.90 23.08 -22.43
C THR A 668 -48.10 24.20 -21.77
N HIS A 669 -48.69 24.92 -20.82
CA HIS A 669 -47.97 26.03 -20.15
C HIS A 669 -46.80 25.58 -19.27
N LYS A 670 -46.76 24.31 -18.84
CA LYS A 670 -45.76 23.75 -17.94
C LYS A 670 -44.96 22.59 -18.52
N GLY A 671 -45.21 22.21 -19.78
CA GLY A 671 -44.42 21.19 -20.46
C GLY A 671 -44.91 19.76 -20.27
N ILE A 672 -45.77 19.54 -19.28
CA ILE A 672 -46.44 18.26 -19.01
C ILE A 672 -47.90 18.39 -19.46
N PRO A 673 -48.47 17.45 -20.24
CA PRO A 673 -49.88 17.46 -20.60
C PRO A 673 -50.79 17.47 -19.36
N ASP A 674 -51.89 18.23 -19.40
CA ASP A 674 -52.84 18.29 -18.30
C ASP A 674 -53.46 16.90 -18.07
N GLY A 675 -53.24 16.32 -16.88
CA GLY A 675 -53.61 14.94 -16.54
C GLY A 675 -52.49 13.91 -16.76
N PHE A 676 -51.29 14.30 -17.18
CA PHE A 676 -50.14 13.40 -17.23
C PHE A 676 -49.28 13.54 -15.97
N GLU A 677 -48.91 12.42 -15.34
CA GLU A 677 -48.11 12.40 -14.11
C GLU A 677 -46.80 11.64 -14.30
N VAL A 678 -45.73 12.14 -13.67
CA VAL A 678 -44.41 11.49 -13.62
C VAL A 678 -44.02 11.36 -12.14
N GLN A 679 -43.75 10.13 -11.70
CA GLN A 679 -43.36 9.83 -10.32
C GLN A 679 -42.03 9.09 -10.28
N PHE A 680 -41.13 9.48 -9.37
CA PHE A 680 -39.82 8.84 -9.18
C PHE A 680 -39.83 8.01 -7.90
N GLN A 681 -39.19 6.83 -7.94
CA GLN A 681 -38.93 5.95 -6.78
C GLN A 681 -37.43 5.74 -6.66
N ASN A 682 -36.93 5.61 -5.43
CA ASN A 682 -35.50 5.55 -5.08
C ASN A 682 -34.69 6.80 -5.47
N ALA A 683 -35.39 7.90 -5.79
CA ALA A 683 -34.80 9.21 -6.03
C ALA A 683 -35.82 10.31 -5.76
N THR A 684 -35.32 11.47 -5.36
CA THR A 684 -36.08 12.73 -5.36
C THR A 684 -35.88 13.46 -6.68
N ALA A 685 -36.96 14.02 -7.24
CA ALA A 685 -36.90 14.71 -8.53
C ALA A 685 -37.64 16.05 -8.49
N GLU A 686 -37.01 17.10 -9.00
CA GLU A 686 -37.54 18.45 -9.06
C GLU A 686 -37.71 18.92 -10.51
N LEU A 687 -38.92 19.35 -10.88
CA LEU A 687 -39.17 19.95 -12.20
C LEU A 687 -38.47 21.32 -12.31
N ILE A 688 -37.62 21.50 -13.32
CA ILE A 688 -36.79 22.70 -13.49
C ILE A 688 -37.62 23.88 -14.00
N CYS A 689 -38.46 23.67 -15.03
CA CYS A 689 -39.28 24.73 -15.61
C CYS A 689 -40.67 24.73 -14.95
N LYS A 690 -40.85 25.55 -13.90
CA LYS A 690 -42.13 25.71 -13.19
C LYS A 690 -42.94 26.93 -13.67
N GLU A 691 -42.30 27.81 -14.43
CA GLU A 691 -42.87 29.07 -14.93
C GLU A 691 -43.93 28.85 -16.01
N PHE A 692 -44.88 29.78 -16.08
CA PHE A 692 -45.94 29.75 -17.09
C PHE A 692 -45.42 30.21 -18.46
N ILE A 693 -45.42 29.33 -19.45
CA ILE A 693 -44.99 29.66 -20.82
C ILE A 693 -46.24 29.85 -21.71
N TRP A 694 -46.53 31.11 -22.06
CA TRP A 694 -47.74 31.47 -22.81
C TRP A 694 -47.81 30.85 -24.22
N SER A 695 -46.67 30.68 -24.88
CA SER A 695 -46.55 30.04 -26.21
C SER A 695 -46.59 28.51 -26.16
N GLY A 696 -46.64 27.94 -24.95
CA GLY A 696 -46.65 26.51 -24.68
C GLY A 696 -45.31 25.81 -24.95
N ILE A 697 -45.00 24.85 -24.08
CA ILE A 697 -43.82 23.98 -24.14
C ILE A 697 -44.29 22.52 -24.15
N SER A 698 -43.62 21.66 -24.91
CA SER A 698 -44.00 20.25 -25.08
C SER A 698 -43.03 19.28 -24.42
N TRP A 699 -42.24 19.78 -23.46
CA TRP A 699 -41.24 18.99 -22.76
C TRP A 699 -41.11 19.44 -21.30
N ALA A 700 -40.69 18.51 -20.45
CA ALA A 700 -40.49 18.71 -19.02
C ALA A 700 -39.14 18.13 -18.60
N LYS A 701 -38.32 18.91 -17.89
CA LYS A 701 -37.01 18.47 -17.40
C LYS A 701 -36.99 18.42 -15.87
N TYR A 702 -36.53 17.31 -15.34
CA TYR A 702 -36.36 17.03 -13.92
C TYR A 702 -34.88 17.00 -13.55
N GLN A 703 -34.53 17.65 -12.46
CA GLN A 703 -33.28 17.41 -11.74
C GLN A 703 -33.51 16.25 -10.78
N VAL A 704 -32.64 15.23 -10.78
CA VAL A 704 -32.79 14.00 -10.02
C VAL A 704 -31.67 13.86 -8.99
N THR A 705 -32.03 13.48 -7.77
CA THR A 705 -31.11 13.17 -6.68
C THR A 705 -31.39 11.75 -6.20
N PRO A 706 -30.49 10.77 -6.50
CA PRO A 706 -30.65 9.38 -6.08
C PRO A 706 -30.61 9.23 -4.55
N ASP A 707 -31.47 8.37 -4.00
CA ASP A 707 -31.54 8.11 -2.55
C ASP A 707 -30.56 6.99 -2.10
N SER A 708 -30.05 6.17 -3.03
CA SER A 708 -29.16 5.02 -2.78
C SER A 708 -28.26 4.72 -4.00
N THR A 709 -27.47 3.64 -3.97
CA THR A 709 -26.73 3.11 -5.14
C THR A 709 -27.58 2.17 -6.02
N ASP A 710 -28.85 1.96 -5.67
CA ASP A 710 -29.76 1.07 -6.40
C ASP A 710 -30.39 1.77 -7.62
N GLU A 711 -30.98 1.00 -8.53
CA GLU A 711 -31.66 1.53 -9.73
C GLU A 711 -32.84 2.45 -9.37
N ILE A 712 -33.05 3.49 -10.19
CA ILE A 712 -34.14 4.45 -10.05
C ILE A 712 -35.31 4.01 -10.92
N PHE A 713 -36.54 4.10 -10.39
CA PHE A 713 -37.74 3.80 -11.18
C PHE A 713 -38.56 5.06 -11.44
N ILE A 714 -39.04 5.22 -12.67
CA ILE A 714 -40.01 6.25 -13.04
C ILE A 714 -41.34 5.58 -13.40
N LEU A 715 -42.43 6.09 -12.86
CA LEU A 715 -43.79 5.71 -13.20
C LEU A 715 -44.45 6.85 -13.98
N LEU A 716 -44.77 6.58 -15.24
CA LEU A 716 -45.50 7.49 -16.13
C LEU A 716 -46.97 7.12 -16.09
N LYS A 717 -47.87 8.08 -15.81
CA LYS A 717 -49.32 7.84 -15.78
C LYS A 717 -50.02 8.79 -16.73
N ASN A 718 -50.75 8.24 -17.70
CA ASN A 718 -51.57 9.03 -18.60
C ASN A 718 -53.02 9.07 -18.11
N ARG A 719 -53.41 10.14 -17.41
CA ARG A 719 -54.82 10.45 -17.07
C ARG A 719 -55.45 11.46 -18.03
N THR A 720 -54.79 11.77 -19.15
CA THR A 720 -55.36 12.62 -20.19
C THR A 720 -56.45 11.86 -20.96
N GLU A 721 -57.31 12.57 -21.69
CA GLU A 721 -58.35 11.96 -22.55
C GLU A 721 -57.79 11.42 -23.89
N ILE A 722 -56.48 11.51 -24.12
CA ILE A 722 -55.84 11.14 -25.38
C ILE A 722 -54.66 10.20 -25.18
N ASN A 723 -54.26 9.50 -26.24
CA ASN A 723 -52.99 8.77 -26.25
C ASN A 723 -51.84 9.77 -26.35
N VAL A 724 -50.78 9.53 -25.59
CA VAL A 724 -49.61 10.41 -25.50
C VAL A 724 -48.36 9.61 -25.85
N THR A 725 -47.66 10.03 -26.90
CA THR A 725 -46.32 9.54 -27.18
C THR A 725 -45.33 10.33 -26.33
N VAL A 726 -44.66 9.65 -25.40
CA VAL A 726 -43.63 10.22 -24.53
C VAL A 726 -42.28 9.80 -25.05
N LYS A 727 -41.42 10.75 -25.36
CA LYS A 727 -39.98 10.53 -25.55
C LYS A 727 -39.24 10.97 -24.29
N TRP A 728 -38.17 10.30 -23.91
CA TRP A 728 -37.37 10.72 -22.77
C TRP A 728 -35.87 10.69 -23.08
N GLN A 729 -35.09 11.40 -22.26
CA GLN A 729 -33.63 11.40 -22.24
C GLN A 729 -33.14 11.53 -20.79
N VAL A 730 -32.11 10.77 -20.40
CA VAL A 730 -31.53 10.78 -19.04
C VAL A 730 -30.09 11.30 -19.05
N GLY A 731 -29.74 12.17 -18.12
CA GLY A 731 -28.37 12.67 -17.84
C GLY A 731 -27.77 12.01 -16.60
N LEU A 732 -26.45 11.78 -16.58
CA LEU A 732 -25.71 11.08 -15.52
C LEU A 732 -24.70 12.01 -14.82
N LYS A 733 -24.51 11.81 -13.50
CA LYS A 733 -23.57 12.58 -12.66
C LYS A 733 -22.15 12.51 -13.22
N GLY A 734 -21.53 13.67 -13.37
CA GLY A 734 -20.11 13.81 -13.79
C GLY A 734 -19.91 14.04 -15.29
N VAL A 735 -20.97 14.03 -16.10
CA VAL A 735 -20.89 14.22 -17.56
C VAL A 735 -21.21 15.65 -18.01
N SER A 736 -21.94 16.45 -17.22
CA SER A 736 -22.27 17.84 -17.58
C SER A 736 -21.72 18.88 -16.59
N LYS A 737 -20.47 19.31 -16.78
CA LYS A 737 -20.00 20.60 -16.23
C LYS A 737 -19.70 21.66 -17.28
N ASN A 738 -19.96 21.40 -18.57
CA ASN A 738 -19.53 22.28 -19.66
C ASN A 738 -20.63 22.86 -20.56
N LEU A 739 -21.89 22.93 -20.11
CA LEU A 739 -22.96 23.52 -20.93
C LEU A 739 -23.97 24.43 -20.21
N GLU A 740 -23.60 25.01 -19.07
CA GLU A 740 -24.38 26.09 -18.44
C GLU A 740 -23.63 27.43 -18.48
N LYS A 741 -23.57 28.01 -19.69
CA LYS A 741 -23.52 29.47 -19.92
C LYS A 741 -24.11 29.80 -21.30
N SER A 742 -25.43 29.64 -21.43
CA SER A 742 -26.29 30.50 -22.27
C SER A 742 -27.72 29.93 -22.30
N ILE A 743 -28.62 30.48 -21.50
CA ILE A 743 -29.88 31.11 -21.96
C ILE A 743 -30.07 32.35 -21.09
#